data_AF-A0A336L9T7-F1
#
_entry.id   AF-A0A336L9T7-F1
#
_cell.length_a   1.000
_cell.length_b   1.000
_cell.length_c   1.000
_cell.angle_alpha   90.00
_cell.angle_beta   90.00
_cell.angle_gamma   90.00
#
_symmetry.space_group_name_H-M   'P 1'
#
loop_
_entity.id
_entity.type
_entity.pdbx_description
1 polymer ?
#
loop_
_entity_poly.entity_id
_entity_poly.type
_entity_poly.pdbx_seq_one_letter_code
_entity_poly.pdbx_strand_id
1 'polypeptide(L)'
;MHSRKKVQVSFVIRDAEEKRHRNGVNALQLDHISGRMYSAGRDAIIRVWNSKQTNNNYIQSMEHHNDWVNDIVLCCGGRYLISASCDTTVKVWNAQKGFCMSTLKTHRDYVQALAYAKDREQVASAGLDKEIFLWDVNTLTALTASNNTVTTSNLHGSRDSIYSLAMNPPGTVIVSGSTENTLRVWDPRTCNRMMKLKGHTENIKALVVSPDGTLVISGSSDGTIKLWSLGEQKCIQTLHVHDEGVWSLLMTDTFSHVISGSRDKKIVMTELRNPSNSVVICEENAPVLSMCYNIDHSGIWATTWNSDIRCWKIPRIDKGTIYNGAGDGSNVSIGNFSKNHELSFIKGGSAIKKYTVLNDKRFMLTQDTEGNVAVYDVLKVVKSEDLGKVNYEEMIEKRNQTVYVPNWFTVDLKTGMPTIVLGQDEVDCFAAWVSAEAGLPEHTELGSDLKVNYGNLLLQALFEHWRPHNMMPAELKNEARGNEYFKVPLHTPIILSEVGGRTLCRLLVRDAAGETDSVLLQETVPSFVTDVVIERATPKFIKIPFYLLPHSSMAKSINMKKDRLIANEFIQCRKVCEHVLEKILGAEIAPISGSSGVTGSVTGAGNNSNSSHGSQNNENNLNDSQTAAEKKIELLCNDVVCDPSMDLRTVKQFIWKCSSDLTFLYKMKSNIT
;
A
#
# COMPACT_ATOMS: atom_id res chain seq x y z
N MET A 1 -13.33 15.44 23.65
CA MET A 1 -11.90 15.19 23.33
C MET A 1 -11.86 14.09 22.29
N HIS A 2 -11.59 14.40 21.01
CA HIS A 2 -11.41 13.36 20.00
C HIS A 2 -10.06 12.70 20.27
N SER A 3 -10.02 11.40 20.61
CA SER A 3 -8.76 10.67 20.65
C SER A 3 -8.10 10.81 19.29
N ARG A 4 -6.90 11.38 19.21
CA ARG A 4 -6.13 11.39 17.95
C ARG A 4 -6.05 9.96 17.45
N LYS A 5 -6.44 9.73 16.19
CA LYS A 5 -6.34 8.41 15.57
C LYS A 5 -4.87 7.99 15.60
N LYS A 6 -4.62 6.69 15.81
CA LYS A 6 -3.26 6.13 15.74
C LYS A 6 -2.66 6.47 14.37
N VAL A 7 -1.37 6.82 14.35
CA VAL A 7 -0.60 7.11 13.13
C VAL A 7 0.30 5.92 12.84
N GLN A 8 0.28 5.46 11.59
CA GLN A 8 1.14 4.39 11.09
C GLN A 8 2.21 4.97 10.15
N VAL A 9 3.36 4.31 10.13
CA VAL A 9 4.46 4.63 9.21
C VAL A 9 4.44 3.63 8.08
N SER A 10 4.56 4.08 6.83
CA SER A 10 4.63 3.19 5.68
C SER A 10 5.73 3.61 4.72
N PHE A 11 6.26 2.67 3.96
CA PHE A 11 7.24 2.95 2.92
C PHE A 11 7.06 2.02 1.73
N VAL A 12 7.58 2.43 0.57
CA VAL A 12 7.43 1.67 -0.69
C VAL A 12 8.79 1.18 -1.16
N ILE A 13 8.92 -0.12 -1.38
CA ILE A 13 10.15 -0.69 -1.96
C ILE A 13 10.06 -0.60 -3.48
N ARG A 14 10.82 0.32 -4.09
CA ARG A 14 10.76 0.63 -5.52
C ARG A 14 12.07 1.19 -6.07
N ASP A 15 12.15 1.32 -7.38
CA ASP A 15 13.25 2.05 -8.02
C ASP A 15 13.04 3.56 -7.90
N ALA A 16 14.13 4.32 -8.05
CA ALA A 16 14.12 5.78 -7.95
C ALA A 16 13.20 6.42 -8.99
N GLU A 17 13.14 5.85 -10.20
CA GLU A 17 12.26 6.30 -11.28
C GLU A 17 11.40 5.15 -11.80
N GLU A 18 10.08 5.24 -11.60
CA GLU A 18 9.12 4.26 -12.12
C GLU A 18 8.51 4.78 -13.43
N LYS A 19 9.28 4.69 -14.53
CA LYS A 19 8.89 5.28 -15.84
C LYS A 19 7.61 4.69 -16.44
N ARG A 20 7.23 3.48 -16.05
CA ARG A 20 6.05 2.77 -16.55
C ARG A 20 5.05 2.58 -15.42
N HIS A 21 3.76 2.55 -15.76
CA HIS A 21 2.71 2.20 -14.80
C HIS A 21 2.95 0.82 -14.20
N ARG A 22 2.86 0.69 -12.88
CA ARG A 22 3.00 -0.58 -12.15
C ARG A 22 1.67 -1.21 -11.77
N ASN A 23 0.56 -0.63 -12.23
CA ASN A 23 -0.79 -1.17 -12.09
C ASN A 23 -1.71 -0.53 -13.16
N GLY A 24 -3.00 -0.89 -13.18
CA GLY A 24 -3.97 -0.34 -14.14
C GLY A 24 -4.07 1.18 -14.13
N VAL A 25 -4.58 1.78 -15.21
CA VAL A 25 -4.68 3.24 -15.38
C VAL A 25 -6.14 3.65 -15.38
N ASN A 26 -6.55 4.46 -14.39
CA ASN A 26 -7.96 4.80 -14.18
C ASN A 26 -8.47 5.90 -15.10
N ALA A 27 -7.64 6.89 -15.46
CA ALA A 27 -8.07 8.05 -16.24
C ALA A 27 -6.98 8.58 -17.19
N LEU A 28 -7.41 9.19 -18.29
CA LEU A 28 -6.57 9.86 -19.28
C LEU A 28 -7.04 11.28 -19.55
N GLN A 29 -6.10 12.18 -19.80
CA GLN A 29 -6.36 13.52 -20.34
C GLN A 29 -5.33 13.85 -21.42
N LEU A 30 -5.77 14.43 -22.53
CA LEU A 30 -4.88 14.86 -23.61
C LEU A 30 -4.88 16.39 -23.73
N ASP A 31 -3.71 16.99 -23.70
CA ASP A 31 -3.50 18.36 -24.13
C ASP A 31 -3.28 18.39 -25.65
N HIS A 32 -4.31 18.80 -26.40
CA HIS A 32 -4.27 18.88 -27.85
C HIS A 32 -3.23 19.90 -28.36
N ILE A 33 -2.91 20.94 -27.57
CA ILE A 33 -1.98 21.99 -27.99
C ILE A 33 -0.54 21.47 -27.87
N SER A 34 -0.15 21.03 -26.67
CA SER A 34 1.21 20.56 -26.45
C SER A 34 1.45 19.17 -27.06
N GLY A 35 0.42 18.33 -27.15
CA GLY A 35 0.56 16.90 -27.45
C GLY A 35 1.01 16.09 -26.23
N ARG A 36 0.85 16.63 -25.01
CA ARG A 36 1.10 15.90 -23.77
C ARG A 36 -0.15 15.13 -23.37
N MET A 37 0.01 13.84 -23.10
CA MET A 37 -1.03 13.00 -22.52
C MET A 37 -0.71 12.71 -21.07
N TYR A 38 -1.69 12.89 -20.19
CA TYR A 38 -1.60 12.61 -18.77
C TYR A 38 -2.37 11.33 -18.47
N SER A 39 -1.79 10.48 -17.64
CA SER A 39 -2.40 9.21 -17.25
C SER A 39 -2.37 9.03 -15.74
N ALA A 40 -3.50 8.72 -15.13
CA ALA A 40 -3.68 8.50 -13.70
C ALA A 40 -3.56 7.02 -13.36
N GLY A 41 -2.44 6.63 -12.73
CA GLY A 41 -2.17 5.25 -12.37
C GLY A 41 -2.81 4.82 -11.05
N ARG A 42 -3.22 3.55 -10.98
CA ARG A 42 -3.50 2.84 -9.71
C ARG A 42 -2.24 2.62 -8.89
N ASP A 43 -1.06 2.89 -9.43
CA ASP A 43 0.21 2.87 -8.72
C ASP A 43 0.51 4.18 -7.96
N ALA A 44 -0.51 5.03 -7.79
CA ALA A 44 -0.46 6.34 -7.13
C ALA A 44 0.34 7.43 -7.87
N ILE A 45 0.76 7.16 -9.12
CA ILE A 45 1.60 8.06 -9.89
C ILE A 45 0.84 8.56 -11.12
N ILE A 46 0.89 9.88 -11.35
CA ILE A 46 0.43 10.47 -12.61
C ILE A 46 1.64 10.58 -13.53
N ARG A 47 1.52 10.11 -14.77
CA ARG A 47 2.61 10.17 -15.77
C ARG A 47 2.22 11.06 -16.94
N VAL A 48 3.23 11.72 -17.51
CA VAL A 48 3.10 12.56 -18.69
C VAL A 48 3.83 11.92 -19.85
N TRP A 49 3.13 11.81 -20.98
CA TRP A 49 3.60 11.17 -22.19
C TRP A 49 3.56 12.15 -23.37
N ASN A 50 4.47 12.02 -24.31
CA ASN A 50 4.39 12.66 -25.62
C ASN A 50 3.54 11.79 -26.54
N SER A 51 2.33 12.21 -26.88
CA SER A 51 1.44 11.44 -27.76
C SER A 51 1.74 11.63 -29.25
N LYS A 52 2.58 12.60 -29.62
CA LYS A 52 3.05 12.80 -31.01
C LYS A 52 4.17 11.83 -31.39
N GLN A 53 4.90 11.32 -30.40
CA GLN A 53 5.98 10.36 -30.61
C GLN A 53 5.46 8.95 -30.39
N THR A 54 6.02 8.00 -31.16
CA THR A 54 5.71 6.57 -31.04
C THR A 54 6.76 5.80 -30.27
N ASN A 55 7.97 6.36 -30.12
CA ASN A 55 9.08 5.74 -29.41
C ASN A 55 9.62 6.68 -28.32
N ASN A 56 9.89 6.12 -27.14
CA ASN A 56 10.30 6.85 -25.92
C ASN A 56 9.35 7.99 -25.51
N ASN A 57 8.06 7.66 -25.33
CA ASN A 57 7.02 8.65 -25.08
C ASN A 57 7.06 9.26 -23.66
N TYR A 58 7.87 8.73 -22.74
CA TYR A 58 7.88 9.18 -21.34
C TYR A 58 8.50 10.58 -21.21
N ILE A 59 7.79 11.50 -20.53
CA ILE A 59 8.29 12.85 -20.23
C ILE A 59 8.67 12.95 -18.75
N GLN A 60 7.71 12.76 -17.85
CA GLN A 60 7.91 12.90 -16.40
C GLN A 60 6.86 12.16 -15.59
N SER A 61 7.16 11.93 -14.31
CA SER A 61 6.24 11.39 -13.30
C SER A 61 5.92 12.47 -12.27
N MET A 62 4.64 12.56 -11.89
CA MET A 62 4.11 13.50 -10.90
C MET A 62 3.68 12.69 -9.68
N GLU A 63 4.54 12.71 -8.66
CA GLU A 63 4.41 11.83 -7.48
C GLU A 63 4.05 12.61 -6.23
N HIS A 64 2.87 12.32 -5.67
CA HIS A 64 2.46 12.86 -4.37
C HIS A 64 1.30 12.08 -3.74
N HIS A 65 0.43 11.47 -4.57
CA HIS A 65 -0.60 10.57 -4.05
C HIS A 65 0.02 9.31 -3.46
N ASN A 66 -0.71 8.68 -2.54
CA ASN A 66 -0.29 7.45 -1.84
C ASN A 66 -1.21 6.26 -2.09
N ASP A 67 -2.23 6.46 -2.91
CA ASP A 67 -3.21 5.47 -3.30
C ASP A 67 -3.66 5.75 -4.74
N TRP A 68 -4.54 4.93 -5.28
CA TRP A 68 -5.03 5.01 -6.64
C TRP A 68 -5.44 6.44 -6.99
N VAL A 69 -4.96 6.95 -8.13
CA VAL A 69 -5.49 8.18 -8.71
C VAL A 69 -6.67 7.78 -9.57
N ASN A 70 -7.88 8.13 -9.15
CA ASN A 70 -9.11 7.67 -9.80
C ASN A 70 -9.49 8.52 -11.00
N ASP A 71 -9.25 9.83 -10.91
CA ASP A 71 -9.60 10.75 -11.98
C ASP A 71 -8.62 11.93 -12.07
N ILE A 72 -8.50 12.49 -13.27
CA ILE A 72 -7.71 13.68 -13.56
C ILE A 72 -8.42 14.59 -14.55
N VAL A 73 -8.36 15.89 -14.30
CA VAL A 73 -8.89 16.95 -15.16
C VAL A 73 -7.78 17.91 -15.51
N LEU A 74 -7.65 18.18 -16.81
CA LEU A 74 -6.76 19.22 -17.33
C LEU A 74 -7.54 20.51 -17.53
N CYS A 75 -7.09 21.62 -16.94
CA CYS A 75 -7.80 22.91 -16.94
C CYS A 75 -6.90 24.08 -17.36
N CYS A 76 -7.50 25.27 -17.54
CA CYS A 76 -6.81 26.51 -17.90
C CYS A 76 -5.92 26.38 -19.15
N GLY A 77 -6.42 25.69 -20.18
CA GLY A 77 -5.70 25.47 -21.44
C GLY A 77 -4.46 24.59 -21.31
N GLY A 78 -4.45 23.62 -20.39
CA GLY A 78 -3.33 22.68 -20.21
C GLY A 78 -2.26 23.11 -19.21
N ARG A 79 -2.47 24.23 -18.51
CA ARG A 79 -1.49 24.75 -17.53
C ARG A 79 -1.56 24.03 -16.19
N TYR A 80 -2.76 23.64 -15.77
CA TYR A 80 -2.99 23.02 -14.47
C TYR A 80 -3.69 21.67 -14.63
N LEU A 81 -3.41 20.78 -13.68
CA LEU A 81 -4.07 19.49 -13.56
C LEU A 81 -4.69 19.41 -12.17
N ILE A 82 -5.88 18.84 -12.08
CA ILE A 82 -6.51 18.47 -10.80
C ILE A 82 -6.68 16.96 -10.79
N SER A 83 -6.35 16.33 -9.67
CA SER A 83 -6.45 14.88 -9.50
C SER A 83 -7.23 14.49 -8.26
N ALA A 84 -7.96 13.38 -8.36
CA ALA A 84 -8.74 12.76 -7.29
C ALA A 84 -8.18 11.37 -6.95
N SER A 85 -8.09 11.02 -5.67
CA SER A 85 -7.46 9.77 -5.24
C SER A 85 -8.19 9.05 -4.11
N CYS A 86 -7.95 7.74 -4.00
CA CYS A 86 -8.28 6.92 -2.85
C CYS A 86 -7.53 7.33 -1.57
N ASP A 87 -6.51 8.19 -1.63
CA ASP A 87 -5.88 8.75 -0.42
C ASP A 87 -6.72 9.85 0.29
N THR A 88 -7.99 9.98 -0.13
CA THR A 88 -9.01 10.93 0.30
C THR A 88 -8.70 12.40 -0.03
N THR A 89 -7.72 12.66 -0.91
CA THR A 89 -7.32 14.02 -1.27
C THR A 89 -7.61 14.36 -2.72
N VAL A 90 -7.84 15.66 -2.95
CA VAL A 90 -7.78 16.28 -4.28
C VAL A 90 -6.51 17.10 -4.35
N LYS A 91 -5.71 16.94 -5.40
CA LYS A 91 -4.46 17.69 -5.57
C LYS A 91 -4.51 18.59 -6.79
N VAL A 92 -3.92 19.77 -6.64
CA VAL A 92 -3.78 20.77 -7.69
C VAL A 92 -2.32 20.77 -8.12
N TRP A 93 -2.07 20.70 -9.41
CA TRP A 93 -0.73 20.56 -9.96
C TRP A 93 -0.44 21.61 -11.02
N ASN A 94 0.82 21.99 -11.11
CA ASN A 94 1.33 22.63 -12.31
C ASN A 94 1.62 21.54 -13.35
N ALA A 95 0.78 21.43 -14.38
CA ALA A 95 0.87 20.37 -15.38
C ALA A 95 2.13 20.50 -16.26
N GLN A 96 2.59 21.73 -16.48
CA GLN A 96 3.76 22.00 -17.31
C GLN A 96 5.07 21.59 -16.64
N LYS A 97 5.22 21.93 -15.35
CA LYS A 97 6.41 21.68 -14.53
C LYS A 97 6.36 20.37 -13.74
N GLY A 98 5.18 19.76 -13.58
CA GLY A 98 5.04 18.43 -12.99
C GLY A 98 5.10 18.36 -11.46
N PHE A 99 4.76 19.42 -10.73
CA PHE A 99 4.77 19.41 -9.26
C PHE A 99 3.39 19.74 -8.66
N CYS A 100 3.16 19.22 -7.45
CA CYS A 100 1.94 19.47 -6.67
C CYS A 100 2.01 20.87 -6.03
N MET A 101 1.01 21.70 -6.27
CA MET A 101 0.89 23.04 -5.71
C MET A 101 0.11 23.05 -4.39
N SER A 102 -0.96 22.25 -4.30
CA SER A 102 -1.86 22.26 -3.14
C SER A 102 -2.56 20.92 -2.96
N THR A 103 -2.87 20.57 -1.71
CA THR A 103 -3.62 19.35 -1.35
C THR A 103 -4.87 19.73 -0.58
N LEU A 104 -6.03 19.49 -1.17
CA LEU A 104 -7.34 19.71 -0.58
C LEU A 104 -7.75 18.45 0.20
N LYS A 105 -7.92 18.60 1.51
CA LYS A 105 -8.22 17.50 2.45
C LYS A 105 -9.65 17.58 2.99
N THR A 106 -10.61 17.94 2.14
CA THR A 106 -12.02 18.13 2.52
C THR A 106 -12.82 16.84 2.48
N HIS A 107 -12.54 15.97 1.52
CA HIS A 107 -13.17 14.66 1.43
C HIS A 107 -12.75 13.76 2.60
N ARG A 108 -13.69 12.90 3.02
CA ARG A 108 -13.52 12.01 4.18
C ARG A 108 -13.33 10.54 3.81
N ASP A 109 -13.46 10.23 2.54
CA ASP A 109 -13.33 8.90 1.96
C ASP A 109 -12.77 9.04 0.53
N TYR A 110 -12.67 7.95 -0.22
CA TYR A 110 -12.04 7.91 -1.54
C TYR A 110 -12.74 8.85 -2.51
N VAL A 111 -11.96 9.73 -3.16
CA VAL A 111 -12.48 10.63 -4.19
C VAL A 111 -12.46 9.88 -5.51
N GLN A 112 -13.63 9.67 -6.11
CA GLN A 112 -13.82 8.77 -7.26
C GLN A 112 -13.85 9.50 -8.59
N ALA A 113 -14.46 10.69 -8.64
CA ALA A 113 -14.72 11.38 -9.89
C ALA A 113 -14.50 12.89 -9.79
N LEU A 114 -14.06 13.47 -10.89
CA LEU A 114 -13.99 14.90 -11.12
C LEU A 114 -14.92 15.30 -12.26
N ALA A 115 -15.37 16.55 -12.26
CA ALA A 115 -16.06 17.14 -13.38
C ALA A 115 -15.57 18.56 -13.61
N TYR A 116 -15.66 19.05 -14.85
CA TYR A 116 -15.07 20.32 -15.25
C TYR A 116 -15.99 21.14 -16.15
N ALA A 117 -16.23 22.38 -15.75
CA ALA A 117 -16.86 23.41 -16.56
C ALA A 117 -15.80 24.35 -17.12
N LYS A 118 -15.46 24.14 -18.40
CA LYS A 118 -14.38 24.85 -19.10
C LYS A 118 -14.57 26.36 -19.13
N ASP A 119 -15.78 26.85 -19.42
CA ASP A 119 -16.01 28.28 -19.66
C ASP A 119 -15.93 29.12 -18.37
N ARG A 120 -16.10 28.46 -17.20
CA ARG A 120 -15.99 29.07 -15.87
C ARG A 120 -14.70 28.73 -15.15
N GLU A 121 -13.88 27.84 -15.69
CA GLU A 121 -12.75 27.25 -15.00
C GLU A 121 -13.14 26.73 -13.60
N GLN A 122 -14.26 25.99 -13.52
CA GLN A 122 -14.78 25.42 -12.28
C GLN A 122 -14.66 23.89 -12.33
N VAL A 123 -14.13 23.30 -11.26
CA VAL A 123 -14.02 21.85 -11.09
C VAL A 123 -14.89 21.39 -9.92
N ALA A 124 -15.50 20.22 -10.08
CA ALA A 124 -16.21 19.54 -9.02
C ALA A 124 -15.49 18.23 -8.66
N SER A 125 -15.52 17.84 -7.39
CA SER A 125 -14.99 16.56 -6.91
C SER A 125 -16.03 15.81 -6.10
N ALA A 126 -16.13 14.51 -6.32
CA ALA A 126 -17.09 13.65 -5.62
C ALA A 126 -16.47 12.29 -5.27
N GLY A 127 -16.97 11.67 -4.21
CA GLY A 127 -16.40 10.41 -3.72
C GLY A 127 -17.37 9.53 -2.96
N LEU A 128 -16.78 8.55 -2.27
CA LEU A 128 -17.50 7.59 -1.44
C LEU A 128 -18.11 8.22 -0.18
N ASP A 129 -17.62 9.40 0.21
CA ASP A 129 -18.13 10.22 1.32
C ASP A 129 -19.46 10.91 1.00
N LYS A 130 -19.99 10.73 -0.21
CA LYS A 130 -21.32 11.16 -0.65
C LYS A 130 -21.45 12.68 -0.83
N GLU A 131 -20.37 13.42 -0.64
CA GLU A 131 -20.34 14.87 -0.80
C GLU A 131 -19.80 15.25 -2.19
N ILE A 132 -20.19 16.42 -2.67
CA ILE A 132 -19.68 16.99 -3.93
C ILE A 132 -19.20 18.40 -3.64
N PHE A 133 -17.89 18.62 -3.76
CA PHE A 133 -17.31 19.95 -3.58
C PHE A 133 -17.09 20.63 -4.93
N LEU A 134 -17.39 21.93 -5.00
CA LEU A 134 -17.10 22.78 -6.14
C LEU A 134 -15.92 23.70 -5.82
N TRP A 135 -15.05 23.84 -6.82
CA TRP A 135 -13.78 24.53 -6.72
C TRP A 135 -13.60 25.47 -7.91
N ASP A 136 -13.30 26.73 -7.64
CA ASP A 136 -12.80 27.63 -8.67
C ASP A 136 -11.30 27.42 -8.87
N VAL A 137 -10.90 27.04 -10.08
CA VAL A 137 -9.50 26.75 -10.42
C VAL A 137 -8.63 27.99 -10.28
N ASN A 138 -9.17 29.18 -10.58
CA ASN A 138 -8.40 30.43 -10.45
C ASN A 138 -8.07 30.72 -8.99
N THR A 139 -9.05 30.54 -8.09
CA THR A 139 -8.83 30.63 -6.64
C THR A 139 -7.81 29.59 -6.14
N LEU A 140 -7.94 28.33 -6.58
CA LEU A 140 -7.02 27.26 -6.20
C LEU A 140 -5.57 27.50 -6.65
N THR A 141 -5.39 28.08 -7.84
CA THR A 141 -4.05 28.34 -8.40
C THR A 141 -3.41 29.62 -7.87
N ALA A 142 -4.21 30.51 -7.28
CA ALA A 142 -3.76 31.72 -6.59
C ALA A 142 -3.41 31.50 -5.10
N LEU A 143 -3.49 30.26 -4.59
CA LEU A 143 -3.10 29.95 -3.22
C LEU A 143 -1.60 30.18 -3.00
N THR A 144 -1.28 30.89 -1.93
CA THR A 144 0.09 31.19 -1.50
C THR A 144 0.23 30.96 0.01
N ALA A 145 1.45 31.05 0.54
CA ALA A 145 1.67 30.95 1.99
C ALA A 145 0.88 32.01 2.79
N SER A 146 0.60 33.18 2.20
CA SER A 146 -0.19 34.24 2.82
C SER A 146 -1.70 34.13 2.58
N ASN A 147 -2.13 33.40 1.54
CA ASN A 147 -3.54 33.19 1.21
C ASN A 147 -3.83 31.69 1.05
N ASN A 148 -4.06 31.01 2.18
CA ASN A 148 -4.26 29.56 2.26
C ASN A 148 -5.71 29.15 2.56
N THR A 149 -6.66 30.09 2.50
CA THR A 149 -8.07 29.81 2.76
C THR A 149 -8.80 29.54 1.45
N VAL A 150 -9.53 28.43 1.40
CA VAL A 150 -10.40 28.05 0.27
C VAL A 150 -11.83 27.99 0.77
N THR A 151 -12.72 28.78 0.19
CA THR A 151 -14.15 28.65 0.43
C THR A 151 -14.67 27.41 -0.29
N THR A 152 -15.31 26.52 0.45
CA THR A 152 -15.89 25.30 -0.12
C THR A 152 -17.38 25.53 -0.35
N SER A 153 -17.84 25.27 -1.57
CA SER A 153 -19.27 25.13 -1.85
C SER A 153 -19.55 23.65 -2.04
N ASN A 154 -20.63 23.17 -1.41
CA ASN A 154 -20.99 21.76 -1.37
C ASN A 154 -22.41 21.54 -1.89
N LEU A 155 -22.60 20.50 -2.70
CA LEU A 155 -23.90 20.08 -3.20
C LEU A 155 -24.42 18.90 -2.37
N HIS A 156 -25.35 19.18 -1.47
CA HIS A 156 -25.99 18.15 -0.68
C HIS A 156 -27.07 17.40 -1.49
N GLY A 157 -27.30 16.13 -1.16
CA GLY A 157 -28.49 15.38 -1.56
C GLY A 157 -28.28 13.95 -1.99
N SER A 158 -27.04 13.58 -2.28
CA SER A 158 -26.62 12.19 -2.45
C SER A 158 -26.77 11.44 -1.12
N ARG A 159 -27.41 10.28 -1.15
CA ARG A 159 -27.61 9.38 -0.01
C ARG A 159 -26.60 8.23 0.00
N ASP A 160 -25.97 7.97 -1.15
CA ASP A 160 -24.99 6.90 -1.31
C ASP A 160 -23.73 7.33 -2.08
N SER A 161 -22.74 6.46 -2.09
CA SER A 161 -21.40 6.71 -2.64
C SER A 161 -21.43 7.06 -4.12
N ILE A 162 -20.72 8.13 -4.49
CA ILE A 162 -20.71 8.69 -5.84
C ILE A 162 -19.54 8.10 -6.62
N TYR A 163 -19.80 7.63 -7.84
CA TYR A 163 -18.81 6.98 -8.70
C TYR A 163 -18.55 7.75 -10.00
N SER A 164 -19.46 8.62 -10.42
CA SER A 164 -19.32 9.43 -11.62
C SER A 164 -19.87 10.83 -11.44
N LEU A 165 -19.26 11.78 -12.12
CA LEU A 165 -19.60 13.20 -12.07
C LEU A 165 -19.39 13.80 -13.46
N ALA A 166 -20.29 14.67 -13.89
CA ALA A 166 -20.14 15.39 -15.15
C ALA A 166 -20.74 16.80 -15.06
N MET A 167 -20.12 17.74 -15.78
CA MET A 167 -20.56 19.14 -15.89
C MET A 167 -20.59 19.53 -17.36
N ASN A 168 -21.45 20.48 -17.72
CA ASN A 168 -21.40 21.10 -19.04
C ASN A 168 -20.38 22.26 -19.09
N PRO A 169 -19.84 22.61 -20.27
CA PRO A 169 -18.82 23.66 -20.40
C PRO A 169 -19.23 25.02 -19.82
N PRO A 170 -20.48 25.52 -20.02
CA PRO A 170 -20.96 26.75 -19.39
C PRO A 170 -21.09 26.72 -17.86
N GLY A 171 -21.03 25.54 -17.24
CA GLY A 171 -21.21 25.35 -15.80
C GLY A 171 -22.61 25.73 -15.32
N THR A 172 -23.65 25.31 -16.04
CA THR A 172 -25.06 25.51 -15.65
C THR A 172 -25.69 24.25 -15.08
N VAL A 173 -25.11 23.07 -15.35
CA VAL A 173 -25.62 21.78 -14.94
C VAL A 173 -24.47 20.92 -14.44
N ILE A 174 -24.66 20.29 -13.28
CA ILE A 174 -23.81 19.21 -12.78
C ILE A 174 -24.68 17.98 -12.49
N VAL A 175 -24.18 16.82 -12.88
CA VAL A 175 -24.87 15.54 -12.74
C VAL A 175 -23.96 14.56 -11.99
N SER A 176 -24.52 13.84 -11.02
CA SER A 176 -23.81 12.75 -10.33
C SER A 176 -24.49 11.41 -10.53
N GLY A 177 -23.66 10.38 -10.61
CA GLY A 177 -24.05 8.97 -10.67
C GLY A 177 -23.51 8.23 -9.44
N SER A 178 -24.39 7.49 -8.78
CA SER A 178 -24.09 6.79 -7.53
C SER A 178 -24.65 5.38 -7.52
N THR A 179 -24.32 4.63 -6.46
CA THR A 179 -24.91 3.31 -6.15
C THR A 179 -26.39 3.38 -5.76
N GLU A 180 -27.00 4.57 -5.75
CA GLU A 180 -28.47 4.69 -5.67
C GLU A 180 -29.18 4.39 -6.98
N ASN A 181 -28.44 4.11 -8.05
CA ASN A 181 -28.96 3.80 -9.38
C ASN A 181 -29.79 4.94 -9.99
N THR A 182 -29.62 6.16 -9.47
CA THR A 182 -30.34 7.36 -9.89
C THR A 182 -29.39 8.50 -10.11
N LEU A 183 -29.59 9.24 -11.20
CA LEU A 183 -28.82 10.46 -11.44
C LEU A 183 -29.46 11.60 -10.66
N ARG A 184 -28.62 12.45 -10.09
CA ARG A 184 -29.04 13.72 -9.50
C ARG A 184 -28.44 14.87 -10.26
N VAL A 185 -29.22 15.94 -10.37
CA VAL A 185 -28.85 17.11 -11.16
C VAL A 185 -28.97 18.36 -10.29
N TRP A 186 -27.97 19.22 -10.33
CA TRP A 186 -27.94 20.50 -9.64
C TRP A 186 -27.53 21.63 -10.58
N ASP A 187 -27.87 22.86 -10.19
CA ASP A 187 -27.27 24.08 -10.76
C ASP A 187 -26.06 24.45 -9.87
N PRO A 188 -24.81 24.36 -10.37
CA PRO A 188 -23.61 24.60 -9.57
C PRO A 188 -23.46 26.07 -9.14
N ARG A 189 -24.22 27.00 -9.72
CA ARG A 189 -24.15 28.44 -9.39
C ARG A 189 -24.98 28.79 -8.16
N THR A 190 -26.13 28.14 -8.03
CA THR A 190 -27.08 28.37 -6.93
C THR A 190 -27.02 27.27 -5.86
N CYS A 191 -26.28 26.19 -6.14
CA CYS A 191 -26.24 24.96 -5.34
C CYS A 191 -27.61 24.30 -5.15
N ASN A 192 -28.60 24.67 -5.98
CA ASN A 192 -29.96 24.15 -5.89
C ASN A 192 -30.09 22.81 -6.61
N ARG A 193 -30.87 21.91 -6.01
CA ARG A 193 -31.27 20.65 -6.62
C ARG A 193 -32.29 20.93 -7.73
N MET A 194 -32.03 20.44 -8.94
CA MET A 194 -32.92 20.60 -10.07
C MET A 194 -33.87 19.42 -10.21
N MET A 195 -33.32 18.21 -10.33
CA MET A 195 -34.12 17.01 -10.63
C MET A 195 -33.41 15.71 -10.21
N LYS A 196 -34.19 14.62 -10.20
CA LYS A 196 -33.73 13.26 -9.96
C LYS A 196 -34.21 12.35 -11.08
N LEU A 197 -33.28 11.75 -11.81
CA LEU A 197 -33.58 10.87 -12.93
C LEU A 197 -33.46 9.41 -12.48
N LYS A 198 -34.57 8.67 -12.58
CA LYS A 198 -34.65 7.24 -12.23
C LYS A 198 -34.73 6.40 -13.49
N GLY A 199 -34.04 5.27 -13.52
CA GLY A 199 -34.19 4.28 -14.60
C GLY A 199 -33.05 3.29 -14.76
N HIS A 200 -31.86 3.55 -14.19
CA HIS A 200 -30.83 2.53 -14.06
C HIS A 200 -31.16 1.54 -12.94
N THR A 201 -30.67 0.31 -13.07
CA THR A 201 -30.88 -0.75 -12.07
C THR A 201 -29.64 -1.02 -11.23
N GLU A 202 -28.47 -0.51 -11.64
CA GLU A 202 -27.21 -0.64 -10.92
C GLU A 202 -26.41 0.67 -10.91
N ASN A 203 -25.18 0.61 -10.37
CA ASN A 203 -24.29 1.74 -10.16
C ASN A 203 -23.88 2.41 -11.47
N ILE A 204 -23.96 3.74 -11.49
CA ILE A 204 -23.68 4.59 -12.64
C ILE A 204 -22.21 5.05 -12.57
N LYS A 205 -21.39 4.55 -13.50
CA LYS A 205 -19.93 4.76 -13.49
C LYS A 205 -19.41 5.72 -14.55
N ALA A 206 -20.21 6.04 -15.57
CA ALA A 206 -19.84 7.00 -16.58
C ALA A 206 -20.97 7.99 -16.84
N LEU A 207 -20.62 9.27 -16.98
CA LEU A 207 -21.55 10.35 -17.28
C LEU A 207 -20.93 11.31 -18.28
N VAL A 208 -21.74 11.75 -19.23
CA VAL A 208 -21.39 12.84 -20.15
C VAL A 208 -22.60 13.77 -20.29
N VAL A 209 -22.37 15.08 -20.19
CA VAL A 209 -23.41 16.10 -20.40
C VAL A 209 -23.17 16.76 -21.75
N SER A 210 -24.24 17.06 -22.48
CA SER A 210 -24.13 17.81 -23.74
C SER A 210 -23.62 19.23 -23.50
N PRO A 211 -22.94 19.86 -24.48
CA PRO A 211 -22.40 21.21 -24.31
C PRO A 211 -23.43 22.27 -23.92
N ASP A 212 -24.65 22.15 -24.43
CA ASP A 212 -25.80 23.01 -24.10
C ASP A 212 -26.46 22.70 -22.75
N GLY A 213 -26.11 21.57 -22.12
CA GLY A 213 -26.69 21.14 -20.85
C GLY A 213 -28.15 20.69 -20.95
N THR A 214 -28.61 20.23 -22.11
CA THR A 214 -30.00 19.74 -22.30
C THR A 214 -30.11 18.22 -22.25
N LEU A 215 -29.05 17.50 -22.61
CA LEU A 215 -28.99 16.05 -22.68
C LEU A 215 -27.90 15.49 -21.75
N VAL A 216 -28.14 14.29 -21.24
CA VAL A 216 -27.17 13.52 -20.45
C VAL A 216 -27.11 12.11 -21.00
N ILE A 217 -25.91 11.56 -21.09
CA ILE A 217 -25.67 10.15 -21.40
C ILE A 217 -25.03 9.51 -20.18
N SER A 218 -25.54 8.35 -19.78
CA SER A 218 -25.04 7.60 -18.63
C SER A 218 -24.75 6.16 -18.96
N GLY A 219 -23.63 5.66 -18.46
CA GLY A 219 -23.19 4.27 -18.54
C GLY A 219 -23.24 3.64 -17.17
N SER A 220 -23.88 2.47 -17.06
CA SER A 220 -24.15 1.81 -15.80
C SER A 220 -23.60 0.40 -15.76
N SER A 221 -23.40 -0.09 -14.54
CA SER A 221 -23.00 -1.47 -14.27
C SER A 221 -24.06 -2.49 -14.72
N ASP A 222 -25.30 -2.04 -14.95
CA ASP A 222 -26.40 -2.84 -15.52
C ASP A 222 -26.23 -3.17 -17.02
N GLY A 223 -25.11 -2.76 -17.64
CA GLY A 223 -24.79 -3.01 -19.05
C GLY A 223 -25.51 -2.08 -20.04
N THR A 224 -26.32 -1.15 -19.55
CA THR A 224 -27.07 -0.22 -20.40
C THR A 224 -26.41 1.15 -20.48
N ILE A 225 -26.61 1.79 -21.65
CA ILE A 225 -26.32 3.21 -21.85
C ILE A 225 -27.67 3.92 -22.01
N LYS A 226 -27.91 4.97 -21.23
CA LYS A 226 -29.17 5.73 -21.28
C LYS A 226 -28.94 7.16 -21.71
N LEU A 227 -29.82 7.65 -22.59
CA LEU A 227 -29.92 9.05 -22.99
C LEU A 227 -31.09 9.69 -22.23
N TRP A 228 -30.85 10.85 -21.64
CA TRP A 228 -31.80 11.59 -20.82
C TRP A 228 -32.02 12.99 -21.39
N SER A 229 -33.27 13.43 -21.43
CA SER A 229 -33.61 14.85 -21.63
C SER A 229 -33.81 15.51 -20.28
N LEU A 230 -33.04 16.56 -20.01
CA LEU A 230 -33.21 17.37 -18.80
C LEU A 230 -34.44 18.26 -18.88
N GLY A 231 -34.85 18.69 -20.09
CA GLY A 231 -36.09 19.44 -20.29
C GLY A 231 -37.33 18.60 -20.02
N GLU A 232 -37.34 17.34 -20.44
CA GLU A 232 -38.46 16.41 -20.23
C GLU A 232 -38.33 15.59 -18.93
N GLN A 233 -37.19 15.66 -18.26
CA GLN A 233 -36.87 14.93 -17.02
C GLN A 233 -37.06 13.41 -17.10
N LYS A 234 -36.82 12.82 -18.27
CA LYS A 234 -37.00 11.37 -18.52
C LYS A 234 -35.89 10.78 -19.38
N CYS A 235 -35.79 9.45 -19.31
CA CYS A 235 -34.99 8.68 -20.26
C CYS A 235 -35.70 8.66 -21.62
N ILE A 236 -35.01 9.09 -22.67
CA ILE A 236 -35.52 9.11 -24.05
C ILE A 236 -35.18 7.79 -24.75
N GLN A 237 -34.03 7.20 -24.42
CA GLN A 237 -33.48 6.05 -25.13
C GLN A 237 -32.60 5.20 -24.22
N THR A 238 -32.67 3.88 -24.39
CA THR A 238 -31.81 2.90 -23.73
C THR A 238 -31.12 2.06 -24.79
N LEU A 239 -29.80 1.93 -24.70
CA LEU A 239 -28.96 1.16 -25.61
C LEU A 239 -28.43 -0.07 -24.87
N HIS A 240 -28.56 -1.23 -25.51
CA HIS A 240 -28.09 -2.53 -25.02
C HIS A 240 -27.00 -3.05 -25.96
N VAL A 241 -25.80 -2.47 -25.84
CA VAL A 241 -24.66 -2.78 -26.73
C VAL A 241 -23.57 -3.62 -26.05
N HIS A 242 -23.64 -3.77 -24.72
CA HIS A 242 -22.67 -4.49 -23.91
C HIS A 242 -23.33 -5.62 -23.12
N ASP A 243 -22.57 -6.69 -22.89
CA ASP A 243 -23.02 -7.85 -22.11
C ASP A 243 -22.78 -7.67 -20.60
N GLU A 244 -21.84 -6.80 -20.24
CA GLU A 244 -21.49 -6.44 -18.86
C GLU A 244 -21.50 -4.91 -18.65
N GLY A 245 -21.25 -4.49 -17.42
CA GLY A 245 -21.30 -3.08 -17.01
C GLY A 245 -20.43 -2.12 -17.81
N VAL A 246 -21.02 -0.99 -18.21
CA VAL A 246 -20.37 0.11 -18.95
C VAL A 246 -19.69 1.05 -17.96
N TRP A 247 -18.38 1.26 -18.12
CA TRP A 247 -17.56 2.00 -17.15
C TRP A 247 -16.98 3.30 -17.70
N SER A 248 -16.87 3.43 -19.03
CA SER A 248 -16.35 4.64 -19.66
C SER A 248 -17.21 5.05 -20.85
N LEU A 249 -17.37 6.36 -21.03
CA LEU A 249 -18.08 6.96 -22.14
C LEU A 249 -17.27 8.12 -22.71
N LEU A 250 -17.24 8.21 -24.03
CA LEU A 250 -16.66 9.31 -24.77
C LEU A 250 -17.64 9.73 -25.87
N MET A 251 -17.85 11.04 -26.02
CA MET A 251 -18.76 11.58 -27.02
C MET A 251 -18.00 12.21 -28.18
N THR A 252 -18.61 12.18 -29.37
CA THR A 252 -18.16 13.00 -30.51
C THR A 252 -18.52 14.47 -30.29
N ASP A 253 -17.76 15.40 -30.88
CA ASP A 253 -18.01 16.85 -30.73
C ASP A 253 -19.41 17.28 -31.19
N THR A 254 -19.97 16.55 -32.16
CA THR A 254 -21.35 16.77 -32.67
C THR A 254 -22.43 16.16 -31.78
N PHE A 255 -22.05 15.48 -30.70
CA PHE A 255 -22.94 14.74 -29.81
C PHE A 255 -23.85 13.72 -30.54
N SER A 256 -23.36 13.17 -31.66
CA SER A 256 -24.15 12.27 -32.54
C SER A 256 -23.86 10.79 -32.30
N HIS A 257 -22.61 10.48 -31.94
CA HIS A 257 -22.13 9.13 -31.63
C HIS A 257 -21.57 9.08 -30.23
N VAL A 258 -21.85 7.97 -29.54
CA VAL A 258 -21.29 7.60 -28.24
C VAL A 258 -20.30 6.47 -28.43
N ILE A 259 -19.17 6.55 -27.74
CA ILE A 259 -18.15 5.51 -27.69
C ILE A 259 -18.13 5.00 -26.26
N SER A 260 -18.40 3.72 -26.07
CA SER A 260 -18.52 3.08 -24.77
C SER A 260 -17.44 2.03 -24.56
N GLY A 261 -16.88 2.04 -23.35
CA GLY A 261 -15.93 1.04 -22.85
C GLY A 261 -16.54 0.30 -21.68
N SER A 262 -16.45 -1.03 -21.71
CA SER A 262 -17.14 -1.91 -20.76
C SER A 262 -16.23 -2.91 -20.08
N ARG A 263 -16.75 -3.50 -19.00
CA ARG A 263 -16.16 -4.63 -18.30
C ARG A 263 -16.02 -5.86 -19.20
N ASP A 264 -16.87 -6.00 -20.22
CA ASP A 264 -16.79 -7.02 -21.26
C ASP A 264 -15.56 -6.88 -22.19
N LYS A 265 -14.72 -5.86 -21.96
CA LYS A 265 -13.48 -5.53 -22.68
C LYS A 265 -13.70 -4.96 -24.08
N LYS A 266 -14.93 -4.84 -24.56
CA LYS A 266 -15.23 -4.27 -25.88
C LYS A 266 -15.26 -2.75 -25.80
N ILE A 267 -14.79 -2.11 -26.87
CA ILE A 267 -15.01 -0.70 -27.14
C ILE A 267 -15.96 -0.60 -28.34
N VAL A 268 -17.12 0.03 -28.14
CA VAL A 268 -18.18 0.09 -29.15
C VAL A 268 -18.55 1.54 -29.44
N MET A 269 -18.62 1.90 -30.71
CA MET A 269 -19.14 3.18 -31.18
C MET A 269 -20.57 3.00 -31.66
N THR A 270 -21.51 3.77 -31.12
CA THR A 270 -22.94 3.67 -31.43
C THR A 270 -23.48 5.02 -31.86
N GLU A 271 -24.23 5.06 -32.97
CA GLU A 271 -24.97 6.25 -33.39
C GLU A 271 -26.23 6.43 -32.53
N LEU A 272 -26.40 7.61 -31.92
CA LEU A 272 -27.54 7.85 -31.02
C LEU A 272 -28.88 7.88 -31.76
N ARG A 273 -28.91 8.44 -32.98
CA ARG A 273 -30.14 8.53 -33.78
C ARG A 273 -30.60 7.18 -34.29
N ASN A 274 -29.66 6.28 -34.57
CA ASN A 274 -29.94 4.93 -35.04
C ASN A 274 -29.06 3.91 -34.31
N PRO A 275 -29.51 3.38 -33.15
CA PRO A 275 -28.76 2.42 -32.35
C PRO A 275 -28.38 1.13 -33.07
N SER A 276 -29.09 0.77 -34.13
CA SER A 276 -28.75 -0.39 -34.94
C SER A 276 -27.40 -0.22 -35.65
N ASN A 277 -26.97 1.04 -35.86
CA ASN A 277 -25.65 1.39 -36.35
C ASN A 277 -24.65 1.46 -35.18
N SER A 278 -24.23 0.28 -34.72
CA SER A 278 -23.17 0.13 -33.72
C SER A 278 -21.99 -0.66 -34.32
N VAL A 279 -20.77 -0.19 -34.05
CA VAL A 279 -19.54 -0.77 -34.58
C VAL A 279 -18.58 -1.03 -33.42
N VAL A 280 -18.11 -2.27 -33.31
CA VAL A 280 -17.05 -2.64 -32.37
C VAL A 280 -15.73 -2.10 -32.91
N ILE A 281 -15.07 -1.21 -32.16
CA ILE A 281 -13.77 -0.65 -32.50
C ILE A 281 -12.67 -1.68 -32.21
N CYS A 282 -12.69 -2.25 -31.01
CA CYS A 282 -11.73 -3.28 -30.59
C CYS A 282 -12.26 -4.09 -29.40
N GLU A 283 -11.57 -5.19 -29.11
CA GLU A 283 -11.69 -5.96 -27.88
C GLU A 283 -10.33 -5.92 -27.17
N GLU A 284 -10.29 -5.33 -25.96
CA GLU A 284 -9.11 -5.22 -25.14
C GLU A 284 -8.78 -6.52 -24.40
N ASN A 285 -7.53 -6.62 -23.91
CA ASN A 285 -7.11 -7.79 -23.13
C ASN A 285 -7.67 -7.77 -21.70
N ALA A 286 -8.15 -6.62 -21.22
CA ALA A 286 -8.66 -6.42 -19.87
C ALA A 286 -9.81 -5.39 -19.86
N PRO A 287 -10.66 -5.38 -18.80
CA PRO A 287 -11.77 -4.43 -18.67
C PRO A 287 -11.35 -2.97 -18.89
N VAL A 288 -12.13 -2.24 -19.69
CA VAL A 288 -11.84 -0.84 -20.07
C VAL A 288 -12.23 0.12 -18.95
N LEU A 289 -11.33 1.03 -18.58
CA LEU A 289 -11.51 1.98 -17.49
C LEU A 289 -11.76 3.41 -17.96
N SER A 290 -10.97 3.89 -18.92
CA SER A 290 -11.08 5.25 -19.44
C SER A 290 -10.63 5.32 -20.89
N MET A 291 -11.11 6.35 -21.58
CA MET A 291 -10.85 6.58 -22.99
C MET A 291 -10.69 8.07 -23.26
N CYS A 292 -9.81 8.43 -24.21
CA CYS A 292 -9.75 9.77 -24.79
C CYS A 292 -9.34 9.72 -26.26
N TYR A 293 -9.71 10.74 -27.05
CA TYR A 293 -9.27 10.81 -28.44
C TYR A 293 -7.75 11.03 -28.53
N ASN A 294 -7.15 10.59 -29.63
CA ASN A 294 -5.84 11.05 -30.04
C ASN A 294 -5.92 12.48 -30.63
N ILE A 295 -4.76 13.07 -30.94
CA ILE A 295 -4.65 14.49 -31.34
C ILE A 295 -5.48 14.82 -32.58
N ASP A 296 -5.49 13.93 -33.58
CA ASP A 296 -6.17 14.10 -34.87
C ASP A 296 -7.59 13.52 -34.89
N HIS A 297 -8.08 13.01 -33.76
CA HIS A 297 -9.38 12.32 -33.64
C HIS A 297 -9.54 11.11 -34.59
N SER A 298 -8.43 10.55 -35.10
CA SER A 298 -8.45 9.35 -35.94
C SER A 298 -8.48 8.05 -35.11
N GLY A 299 -8.28 8.15 -33.80
CA GLY A 299 -8.14 7.03 -32.89
C GLY A 299 -8.50 7.38 -31.45
N ILE A 300 -8.55 6.34 -30.61
CA ILE A 300 -8.91 6.42 -29.19
C ILE A 300 -7.82 5.75 -28.37
N TRP A 301 -7.26 6.50 -27.44
CA TRP A 301 -6.49 5.94 -26.36
C TRP A 301 -7.42 5.29 -25.34
N ALA A 302 -7.16 4.04 -25.01
CA ALA A 302 -7.91 3.27 -24.03
C ALA A 302 -6.99 2.81 -22.90
N THR A 303 -7.51 2.87 -21.67
CA THR A 303 -6.88 2.29 -20.49
C THR A 303 -7.70 1.14 -19.95
N THR A 304 -7.02 0.23 -19.27
CA THR A 304 -7.65 -0.99 -18.74
C THR A 304 -7.15 -1.29 -17.33
N TRP A 305 -7.58 -2.42 -16.77
CA TRP A 305 -6.99 -2.97 -15.54
C TRP A 305 -5.51 -3.34 -15.66
N ASN A 306 -5.00 -3.48 -16.89
CA ASN A 306 -3.58 -3.65 -17.14
C ASN A 306 -2.86 -2.29 -17.18
N SER A 307 -1.56 -2.30 -16.93
CA SER A 307 -0.68 -1.13 -16.92
C SER A 307 -0.41 -0.53 -18.31
N ASP A 308 -0.74 -1.26 -19.36
CA ASP A 308 -0.57 -0.82 -20.74
C ASP A 308 -1.64 0.19 -21.13
N ILE A 309 -1.27 1.11 -22.03
CA ILE A 309 -2.20 2.06 -22.66
C ILE A 309 -2.10 1.88 -24.17
N ARG A 310 -3.24 1.62 -24.84
CA ARG A 310 -3.31 1.34 -26.28
C ARG A 310 -4.08 2.42 -27.01
N CYS A 311 -3.69 2.72 -28.25
CA CYS A 311 -4.42 3.60 -29.15
C CYS A 311 -5.00 2.79 -30.30
N TRP A 312 -6.32 2.86 -30.46
CA TRP A 312 -7.06 2.12 -31.48
C TRP A 312 -7.61 3.05 -32.54
N LYS A 313 -7.51 2.65 -33.81
CA LYS A 313 -8.04 3.43 -34.93
C LYS A 313 -9.58 3.40 -34.92
N ILE A 314 -10.20 4.57 -35.09
CA ILE A 314 -11.66 4.68 -35.26
C ILE A 314 -12.00 4.32 -36.71
N PRO A 315 -13.01 3.46 -36.96
CA PRO A 315 -13.53 3.20 -38.30
C PRO A 315 -13.98 4.49 -38.98
N ARG A 316 -13.56 4.72 -40.23
CA ARG A 316 -14.06 5.87 -41.00
C ARG A 316 -15.54 5.69 -41.28
N ILE A 317 -16.35 6.62 -40.80
CA ILE A 317 -17.77 6.70 -41.14
C ILE A 317 -17.87 7.44 -42.48
N ASP A 318 -17.54 6.74 -43.57
CA ASP A 318 -17.79 7.28 -44.91
C ASP A 318 -19.31 7.26 -45.16
N LYS A 319 -19.91 8.43 -45.28
CA LYS A 319 -21.26 8.62 -45.82
C LYS A 319 -21.25 8.21 -47.30
N GLY A 320 -21.27 6.92 -47.63
CA GLY A 320 -21.15 6.54 -49.04
C GLY A 320 -21.19 5.06 -49.44
N THR A 321 -21.52 4.10 -48.57
CA THR A 321 -21.48 2.68 -48.97
C THR A 321 -22.66 1.85 -48.48
N ILE A 322 -23.89 2.34 -48.66
CA ILE A 322 -25.08 1.47 -48.75
C ILE A 322 -26.05 2.04 -49.80
N TYR A 323 -25.63 1.99 -51.07
CA TYR A 323 -26.54 1.82 -52.20
C TYR A 323 -25.80 0.94 -53.20
N ASN A 324 -25.84 -0.37 -52.96
CA ASN A 324 -25.69 -1.37 -54.00
C ASN A 324 -26.35 -2.66 -53.53
N GLY A 325 -27.33 -3.12 -54.31
CA GLY A 325 -27.85 -4.48 -54.24
C GLY A 325 -29.16 -4.62 -53.48
N ALA A 326 -30.27 -4.36 -54.17
CA ALA A 326 -31.49 -5.13 -53.92
C ALA A 326 -31.16 -6.62 -54.13
N GLY A 327 -31.48 -7.48 -53.17
CA GLY A 327 -31.37 -8.93 -53.37
C GLY A 327 -31.04 -9.73 -52.11
N ASP A 328 -32.10 -10.30 -51.55
CA ASP A 328 -32.15 -11.58 -50.83
C ASP A 328 -31.69 -11.66 -49.36
N GLY A 329 -32.59 -12.21 -48.55
CA GLY A 329 -32.44 -12.40 -47.12
C GLY A 329 -31.54 -13.57 -46.84
N SER A 330 -30.32 -13.30 -46.37
CA SER A 330 -29.52 -14.29 -45.66
C SER A 330 -28.59 -13.60 -44.67
N ASN A 331 -28.47 -14.21 -43.49
CA ASN A 331 -27.70 -13.78 -42.33
C ASN A 331 -26.44 -12.98 -42.69
N VAL A 332 -26.39 -11.72 -42.26
CA VAL A 332 -25.15 -10.94 -42.27
C VAL A 332 -24.17 -11.62 -41.33
N SER A 333 -23.26 -12.38 -41.93
CA SER A 333 -22.12 -12.99 -41.30
C SER A 333 -21.30 -11.91 -40.59
N ILE A 334 -21.13 -12.08 -39.28
CA ILE A 334 -20.13 -11.39 -38.45
C ILE A 334 -18.77 -11.67 -39.10
N GLY A 335 -18.33 -10.74 -39.94
CA GLY A 335 -17.06 -10.83 -40.64
C GLY A 335 -15.92 -10.78 -39.62
N ASN A 336 -15.08 -11.80 -39.62
CA ASN A 336 -13.81 -11.87 -38.89
C ASN A 336 -13.00 -10.57 -39.05
N PHE A 337 -13.02 -9.72 -38.03
CA PHE A 337 -12.13 -8.55 -37.97
C PHE A 337 -10.73 -9.01 -37.61
N SER A 338 -9.81 -8.88 -38.58
CA SER A 338 -8.39 -9.17 -38.39
C SER A 338 -7.78 -8.22 -37.35
N LYS A 339 -6.92 -8.79 -36.48
CA LYS A 339 -6.15 -8.22 -35.36
C LYS A 339 -5.38 -6.88 -35.55
N ASN A 340 -5.51 -6.12 -36.63
CA ASN A 340 -4.57 -5.02 -36.95
C ASN A 340 -5.23 -3.64 -37.09
N HIS A 341 -5.59 -2.97 -35.99
CA HIS A 341 -6.00 -1.55 -35.94
C HIS A 341 -5.38 -0.77 -34.76
N GLU A 342 -4.30 -1.26 -34.14
CA GLU A 342 -3.53 -0.53 -33.12
C GLU A 342 -2.67 0.55 -33.80
N LEU A 343 -2.84 1.82 -33.40
CA LEU A 343 -2.08 2.97 -33.92
C LEU A 343 -0.80 3.23 -33.11
N SER A 344 -0.87 3.02 -31.80
CA SER A 344 0.23 3.32 -30.88
C SER A 344 0.02 2.59 -29.56
N PHE A 345 1.11 2.39 -28.83
CA PHE A 345 1.14 1.62 -27.60
C PHE A 345 2.13 2.21 -26.60
N ILE A 346 1.72 2.35 -25.34
CA ILE A 346 2.58 2.70 -24.22
C ILE A 346 2.69 1.48 -23.32
N LYS A 347 3.91 0.95 -23.25
CA LYS A 347 4.23 -0.25 -22.45
C LYS A 347 4.13 0.03 -20.96
N GLY A 348 3.33 -0.77 -20.26
CA GLY A 348 3.28 -0.84 -18.81
C GLY A 348 4.42 -1.67 -18.20
N GLY A 349 4.59 -1.57 -16.88
CA GLY A 349 5.48 -2.40 -16.08
C GLY A 349 4.70 -3.53 -15.40
N SER A 350 5.42 -4.51 -14.84
CA SER A 350 4.77 -5.63 -14.16
C SER A 350 4.29 -5.24 -12.76
N ALA A 351 3.05 -5.61 -12.45
CA ALA A 351 2.44 -5.35 -11.15
C ALA A 351 2.65 -6.56 -10.24
N ILE A 352 3.08 -6.36 -8.99
CA ILE A 352 3.13 -7.46 -8.02
C ILE A 352 1.71 -7.84 -7.62
N LYS A 353 1.37 -9.13 -7.74
CA LYS A 353 0.01 -9.65 -7.44
C LYS A 353 -0.02 -10.62 -6.28
N LYS A 354 1.08 -11.33 -6.01
CA LYS A 354 1.20 -12.25 -4.87
C LYS A 354 2.46 -11.93 -4.07
N TYR A 355 2.38 -12.18 -2.78
CA TYR A 355 3.53 -12.13 -1.88
C TYR A 355 3.44 -13.19 -0.78
N THR A 356 4.59 -13.56 -0.23
CA THR A 356 4.70 -14.43 0.94
C THR A 356 5.88 -13.97 1.76
N VAL A 357 5.61 -13.57 3.01
CA VAL A 357 6.65 -13.22 3.98
C VAL A 357 7.20 -14.51 4.59
N LEU A 358 8.51 -14.70 4.50
CA LEU A 358 9.19 -15.88 5.03
C LEU A 358 9.16 -15.91 6.57
N ASN A 359 9.49 -17.07 7.14
CA ASN A 359 9.44 -17.30 8.58
C ASN A 359 10.40 -16.41 9.40
N ASP A 360 11.49 -15.95 8.78
CA ASP A 360 12.44 -15.00 9.38
C ASP A 360 11.87 -13.58 9.58
N LYS A 361 10.70 -13.28 8.98
CA LYS A 361 10.09 -11.95 8.94
C LYS A 361 11.06 -10.85 8.50
N ARG A 362 11.99 -11.16 7.61
CA ARG A 362 12.89 -10.19 6.96
C ARG A 362 12.76 -10.27 5.44
N PHE A 363 12.73 -11.48 4.91
CA PHE A 363 12.65 -11.69 3.48
C PHE A 363 11.22 -11.97 3.03
N MET A 364 10.90 -11.52 1.83
CA MET A 364 9.60 -11.73 1.20
C MET A 364 9.79 -12.17 -0.24
N LEU A 365 9.07 -13.22 -0.65
CA LEU A 365 8.93 -13.56 -2.06
C LEU A 365 7.71 -12.88 -2.65
N THR A 366 7.82 -12.47 -3.91
CA THR A 366 6.73 -11.87 -4.67
C THR A 366 6.62 -12.48 -6.05
N GLN A 367 5.41 -12.52 -6.61
CA GLN A 367 5.16 -12.87 -8.01
C GLN A 367 4.41 -11.74 -8.72
N ASP A 368 4.92 -11.32 -9.88
CA ASP A 368 4.33 -10.26 -10.69
C ASP A 368 3.31 -10.77 -11.74
N THR A 369 2.67 -9.86 -12.46
CA THR A 369 1.71 -10.15 -13.54
C THR A 369 2.31 -10.91 -14.73
N GLU A 370 3.63 -10.88 -14.90
CA GLU A 370 4.34 -11.62 -15.95
C GLU A 370 4.80 -13.01 -15.48
N GLY A 371 4.54 -13.35 -14.21
CA GLY A 371 4.91 -14.60 -13.57
C GLY A 371 6.36 -14.62 -13.05
N ASN A 372 7.07 -13.49 -13.05
CA ASN A 372 8.42 -13.41 -12.51
C ASN A 372 8.37 -13.41 -10.98
N VAL A 373 9.26 -14.17 -10.36
CA VAL A 373 9.43 -14.28 -8.92
C VAL A 373 10.66 -13.50 -8.49
N ALA A 374 10.54 -12.73 -7.42
CA ALA A 374 11.63 -11.95 -6.86
C ALA A 374 11.66 -12.03 -5.34
N VAL A 375 12.83 -11.81 -4.77
CA VAL A 375 13.09 -11.80 -3.32
C VAL A 375 13.37 -10.36 -2.89
N TYR A 376 12.68 -9.93 -1.84
CA TYR A 376 12.80 -8.61 -1.25
C TYR A 376 13.36 -8.73 0.16
N ASP A 377 14.33 -7.87 0.49
CA ASP A 377 14.78 -7.65 1.86
C ASP A 377 14.01 -6.46 2.43
N VAL A 378 13.04 -6.74 3.31
CA VAL A 378 12.17 -5.73 3.90
C VAL A 378 12.95 -4.83 4.85
N LEU A 379 13.95 -5.37 5.54
CA LEU A 379 14.76 -4.63 6.52
C LEU A 379 15.68 -3.62 5.82
N LYS A 380 16.31 -4.02 4.71
CA LYS A 380 17.17 -3.13 3.91
C LYS A 380 16.41 -2.30 2.88
N VAL A 381 15.10 -2.55 2.69
CA VAL A 381 14.22 -1.82 1.76
C VAL A 381 14.70 -1.95 0.31
N VAL A 382 15.07 -3.17 -0.11
CA VAL A 382 15.61 -3.43 -1.46
C VAL A 382 15.05 -4.70 -2.06
N LYS A 383 14.96 -4.73 -3.39
CA LYS A 383 14.83 -5.98 -4.15
C LYS A 383 16.19 -6.67 -4.12
N SER A 384 16.29 -7.80 -3.42
CA SER A 384 17.54 -8.52 -3.19
C SER A 384 17.92 -9.36 -4.41
N GLU A 385 16.98 -10.12 -4.96
CA GLU A 385 17.24 -11.07 -6.04
C GLU A 385 16.06 -11.11 -7.02
N ASP A 386 16.36 -11.28 -8.31
CA ASP A 386 15.38 -11.58 -9.35
C ASP A 386 15.56 -13.04 -9.79
N LEU A 387 14.53 -13.86 -9.57
CA LEU A 387 14.57 -15.29 -9.86
C LEU A 387 13.95 -15.60 -11.23
N GLY A 388 13.32 -14.62 -11.88
CA GLY A 388 12.60 -14.83 -13.13
C GLY A 388 11.43 -15.81 -12.99
N LYS A 389 11.10 -16.52 -14.05
CA LYS A 389 9.93 -17.42 -14.10
C LYS A 389 10.25 -18.78 -13.49
N VAL A 390 10.19 -18.85 -12.17
CA VAL A 390 10.33 -20.08 -11.37
C VAL A 390 9.02 -20.46 -10.69
N ASN A 391 8.91 -21.70 -10.21
CA ASN A 391 7.75 -22.15 -9.45
C ASN A 391 7.70 -21.40 -8.10
N TYR A 392 6.58 -20.73 -7.84
CA TYR A 392 6.44 -19.84 -6.69
C TYR A 392 6.37 -20.62 -5.37
N GLU A 393 5.56 -21.67 -5.33
CA GLU A 393 5.36 -22.50 -4.13
C GLU A 393 6.64 -23.28 -3.75
N GLU A 394 7.33 -23.86 -4.73
CA GLU A 394 8.61 -24.58 -4.50
C GLU A 394 9.69 -23.67 -3.92
N MET A 395 9.77 -22.42 -4.40
CA MET A 395 10.75 -21.46 -3.89
C MET A 395 10.44 -20.98 -2.48
N ILE A 396 9.17 -20.96 -2.07
CA ILE A 396 8.79 -20.74 -0.67
C ILE A 396 9.31 -21.89 0.17
N GLU A 397 9.00 -23.13 -0.17
CA GLU A 397 9.43 -24.31 0.60
C GLU A 397 10.96 -24.39 0.73
N LYS A 398 11.69 -24.12 -0.37
CA LYS A 398 13.16 -24.15 -0.39
C LYS A 398 13.81 -23.10 0.51
N ARG A 399 13.20 -21.92 0.63
CA ARG A 399 13.77 -20.78 1.39
C ARG A 399 13.21 -20.65 2.80
N ASN A 400 12.13 -21.35 3.11
CA ASN A 400 11.53 -21.26 4.43
C ASN A 400 12.40 -21.98 5.46
N GLN A 401 12.67 -21.31 6.58
CA GLN A 401 13.46 -21.85 7.67
C GLN A 401 12.55 -22.28 8.81
N THR A 402 13.00 -23.26 9.61
CA THR A 402 12.31 -23.71 10.83
C THR A 402 12.61 -22.78 12.01
N VAL A 403 12.31 -21.49 11.83
CA VAL A 403 12.48 -20.43 12.82
C VAL A 403 11.15 -19.69 12.95
N TYR A 404 10.81 -19.19 14.13
CA TYR A 404 9.66 -18.30 14.29
C TYR A 404 10.10 -16.93 14.75
N VAL A 405 9.85 -15.91 13.91
CA VAL A 405 9.95 -14.50 14.30
C VAL A 405 8.54 -13.89 14.36
N PRO A 406 8.19 -13.14 15.42
CA PRO A 406 6.91 -12.44 15.52
C PRO A 406 6.71 -11.48 14.35
N ASN A 407 5.47 -11.35 13.90
CA ASN A 407 5.16 -10.40 12.82
C ASN A 407 5.30 -8.96 13.32
N TRP A 408 5.94 -8.11 12.52
CA TRP A 408 6.22 -6.71 12.89
C TRP A 408 5.89 -5.68 11.81
N PHE A 409 5.38 -6.15 10.67
CA PHE A 409 4.89 -5.32 9.57
C PHE A 409 3.74 -6.00 8.84
N THR A 410 3.03 -5.24 8.01
CA THR A 410 2.10 -5.76 7.02
C THR A 410 2.47 -5.29 5.63
N VAL A 411 2.03 -6.02 4.60
CA VAL A 411 2.34 -5.73 3.20
C VAL A 411 1.05 -5.45 2.46
N ASP A 412 1.04 -4.33 1.75
CA ASP A 412 -0.03 -3.91 0.85
C ASP A 412 0.51 -3.83 -0.59
N LEU A 413 -0.26 -4.39 -1.52
CA LEU A 413 0.06 -4.45 -2.96
C LEU A 413 -0.90 -3.60 -3.81
N LYS A 414 -1.72 -2.73 -3.21
CA LYS A 414 -2.70 -1.93 -3.96
C LYS A 414 -2.10 -1.15 -5.12
N THR A 415 -0.87 -0.65 -4.99
CA THR A 415 -0.17 0.12 -6.03
C THR A 415 0.54 -0.75 -7.06
N GLY A 416 0.53 -2.07 -6.90
CA GLY A 416 1.35 -3.00 -7.68
C GLY A 416 2.84 -2.99 -7.30
N MET A 417 3.20 -2.20 -6.28
CA MET A 417 4.52 -2.18 -5.65
C MET A 417 4.37 -2.61 -4.17
N PRO A 418 5.40 -3.22 -3.55
CA PRO A 418 5.34 -3.60 -2.15
C PRO A 418 5.35 -2.36 -1.27
N THR A 419 4.21 -2.08 -0.63
CA THR A 419 4.08 -1.05 0.40
C THR A 419 4.10 -1.73 1.75
N ILE A 420 5.11 -1.42 2.56
CA ILE A 420 5.28 -1.98 3.89
C ILE A 420 4.68 -1.00 4.90
N VAL A 421 3.85 -1.51 5.80
CA VAL A 421 3.17 -0.72 6.83
C VAL A 421 3.66 -1.18 8.20
N LEU A 422 4.19 -0.23 8.96
CA LEU A 422 4.66 -0.37 10.34
C LEU A 422 3.66 0.30 11.28
N GLY A 423 3.39 -0.33 12.43
CA GLY A 423 2.72 0.35 13.54
C GLY A 423 1.21 0.54 13.39
N GLN A 424 0.46 -0.49 13.00
CA GLN A 424 -0.98 -0.53 13.36
C GLN A 424 -1.14 -0.55 14.89
N ASP A 425 -0.20 -1.20 15.58
CA ASP A 425 0.07 -1.08 17.00
C ASP A 425 1.59 -0.93 17.27
N GLU A 426 1.96 -0.16 18.29
CA GLU A 426 3.36 0.05 18.71
C GLU A 426 4.02 -1.28 19.07
N VAL A 427 3.26 -2.14 19.76
CA VAL A 427 3.72 -3.44 20.24
C VAL A 427 4.15 -4.34 19.08
N ASP A 428 3.40 -4.32 17.98
CA ASP A 428 3.69 -5.16 16.82
C ASP A 428 4.97 -4.71 16.12
N CYS A 429 5.18 -3.39 15.95
CA CYS A 429 6.36 -2.85 15.28
C CYS A 429 7.67 -3.31 15.96
N PHE A 430 7.66 -3.42 17.29
CA PHE A 430 8.83 -3.81 18.07
C PHE A 430 8.82 -5.28 18.52
N ALA A 431 7.98 -6.14 17.94
CA ALA A 431 7.89 -7.53 18.36
C ALA A 431 9.10 -8.39 17.91
N ALA A 432 9.75 -8.04 16.80
CA ALA A 432 10.79 -8.89 16.20
C ALA A 432 12.18 -8.66 16.80
N TRP A 433 12.46 -9.33 17.92
CA TRP A 433 13.81 -9.47 18.48
C TRP A 433 14.54 -10.69 17.90
N VAL A 434 15.77 -10.50 17.42
CA VAL A 434 16.60 -11.58 16.86
C VAL A 434 18.04 -11.46 17.33
N SER A 435 18.78 -12.57 17.25
CA SER A 435 20.24 -12.54 17.42
C SER A 435 20.88 -11.79 16.26
N ALA A 436 21.85 -10.92 16.52
CA ALA A 436 22.56 -10.17 15.48
C ALA A 436 23.25 -11.12 14.49
N GLU A 437 23.83 -12.22 14.97
CA GLU A 437 24.44 -13.26 14.12
C GLU A 437 23.43 -13.90 13.14
N ALA A 438 22.22 -14.21 13.59
CA ALA A 438 21.21 -14.84 12.74
C ALA A 438 20.50 -13.83 11.83
N GLY A 439 20.28 -12.62 12.33
CA GLY A 439 19.50 -11.59 11.65
C GLY A 439 20.31 -10.66 10.76
N LEU A 440 21.61 -10.46 11.04
CA LEU A 440 22.54 -9.56 10.36
C LEU A 440 23.97 -10.15 10.34
N PRO A 441 24.17 -11.35 9.76
CA PRO A 441 25.47 -12.06 9.79
C PRO A 441 26.62 -11.26 9.17
N GLU A 442 26.30 -10.35 8.24
CA GLU A 442 27.28 -9.47 7.57
C GLU A 442 27.97 -8.46 8.51
N HIS A 443 27.39 -8.20 9.68
CA HIS A 443 27.78 -7.09 10.56
C HIS A 443 28.18 -7.56 11.97
N THR A 444 28.46 -8.85 12.17
CA THR A 444 28.67 -9.41 13.52
C THR A 444 29.73 -10.50 13.48
N GLU A 445 30.62 -10.51 14.48
CA GLU A 445 31.61 -11.58 14.68
C GLU A 445 30.92 -12.88 15.13
N LEU A 446 31.39 -14.04 14.65
CA LEU A 446 30.84 -15.34 15.03
C LEU A 446 30.88 -15.51 16.56
N GLY A 447 29.74 -15.85 17.17
CA GLY A 447 29.62 -16.07 18.61
C GLY A 447 29.17 -14.86 19.45
N SER A 448 28.83 -13.72 18.85
CA SER A 448 28.25 -12.60 19.61
C SER A 448 26.80 -12.90 20.06
N ASP A 449 26.49 -12.74 21.34
CA ASP A 449 25.11 -12.88 21.88
C ASP A 449 24.28 -11.57 21.74
N LEU A 450 24.70 -10.63 20.88
CA LEU A 450 24.02 -9.35 20.71
C LEU A 450 22.61 -9.54 20.16
N LYS A 451 21.64 -8.79 20.71
CA LYS A 451 20.24 -8.82 20.29
C LYS A 451 19.85 -7.53 19.60
N VAL A 452 19.19 -7.65 18.45
CA VAL A 452 18.70 -6.52 17.67
C VAL A 452 17.19 -6.62 17.46
N ASN A 453 16.56 -5.48 17.26
CA ASN A 453 15.13 -5.38 17.00
C ASN A 453 14.90 -4.81 15.59
N TYR A 454 14.24 -5.56 14.71
CA TYR A 454 14.11 -5.16 13.30
C TYR A 454 13.33 -3.85 13.11
N GLY A 455 12.23 -3.65 13.84
CA GLY A 455 11.45 -2.42 13.77
C GLY A 455 12.24 -1.20 14.23
N ASN A 456 12.99 -1.34 15.32
CA ASN A 456 13.89 -0.30 15.81
C ASN A 456 14.93 0.09 14.76
N LEU A 457 15.69 -0.89 14.26
CA LEU A 457 16.75 -0.63 13.26
C LEU A 457 16.18 0.02 11.99
N LEU A 458 15.02 -0.45 11.51
CA LEU A 458 14.42 0.09 10.31
C LEU A 458 13.95 1.54 10.50
N LEU A 459 13.28 1.86 11.62
CA LEU A 459 12.85 3.24 11.89
C LEU A 459 14.05 4.20 11.97
N GLN A 460 15.15 3.78 12.62
CA GLN A 460 16.38 4.56 12.66
C GLN A 460 17.00 4.78 11.27
N ALA A 461 16.91 3.80 10.36
CA ALA A 461 17.39 3.95 8.99
C ALA A 461 16.48 4.84 8.13
N LEU A 462 15.16 4.70 8.24
CA LEU A 462 14.19 5.52 7.50
C LEU A 462 14.33 7.01 7.87
N PHE A 463 14.54 7.31 9.14
CA PHE A 463 14.65 8.69 9.65
C PHE A 463 16.11 9.14 9.88
N GLU A 464 17.11 8.48 9.28
CA GLU A 464 18.55 8.79 9.46
C GLU A 464 18.88 10.27 9.18
N HIS A 465 18.16 10.88 8.24
CA HIS A 465 18.39 12.26 7.79
C HIS A 465 17.53 13.30 8.54
N TRP A 466 16.57 12.88 9.38
CA TRP A 466 15.70 13.80 10.09
C TRP A 466 16.48 14.57 11.18
N ARG A 467 16.31 15.91 11.20
CA ARG A 467 16.99 16.81 12.14
C ARG A 467 15.97 17.58 12.98
N PRO A 468 15.62 17.12 14.19
CA PRO A 468 14.73 17.85 15.07
C PRO A 468 15.32 19.22 15.43
N HIS A 469 14.52 20.28 15.33
CA HIS A 469 14.97 21.67 15.54
C HIS A 469 15.43 21.98 16.98
N ASN A 470 15.17 21.08 17.94
CA ASN A 470 15.43 21.27 19.36
C ASN A 470 16.80 20.77 19.84
N MET A 471 17.65 20.21 18.96
CA MET A 471 18.98 19.72 19.35
C MET A 471 20.08 20.79 19.21
N MET A 472 20.93 20.94 20.22
CA MET A 472 21.96 21.98 20.25
C MET A 472 23.07 21.70 19.20
N PRO A 473 23.62 22.73 18.51
CA PRO A 473 24.66 22.54 17.48
C PRO A 473 25.93 21.79 17.94
N ALA A 474 26.21 21.77 19.25
CA ALA A 474 27.33 21.04 19.83
C ALA A 474 27.08 19.52 19.94
N GLU A 475 25.83 19.09 20.07
CA GLU A 475 25.42 17.68 20.13
C GLU A 475 25.42 17.04 18.73
N LEU A 476 25.25 17.85 17.68
CA LEU A 476 25.19 17.38 16.29
C LEU A 476 26.48 16.77 15.72
N LYS A 477 27.65 17.01 16.35
CA LYS A 477 28.97 16.68 15.77
C LYS A 477 29.49 15.29 16.10
N ASN A 478 28.95 14.59 17.11
CA ASN A 478 29.56 13.36 17.65
C ASN A 478 28.65 12.13 17.74
N GLU A 479 27.39 12.18 17.30
CA GLU A 479 26.52 11.00 17.32
C GLU A 479 26.59 10.20 16.02
N ALA A 480 26.88 8.91 16.12
CA ALA A 480 26.68 7.96 15.04
C ALA A 480 25.18 7.94 14.66
N ARG A 481 24.87 8.35 13.43
CA ARG A 481 23.50 8.48 12.93
C ARG A 481 23.06 7.21 12.22
N GLY A 482 21.75 6.96 12.28
CA GLY A 482 21.18 5.71 11.80
C GLY A 482 21.36 4.59 12.81
N ASN A 483 21.38 3.36 12.31
CA ASN A 483 21.39 2.16 13.14
C ASN A 483 22.76 1.46 13.20
N GLU A 484 23.79 2.01 12.53
CA GLU A 484 25.16 1.47 12.41
C GLU A 484 25.33 0.15 11.63
N TYR A 485 24.23 -0.56 11.36
CA TYR A 485 24.26 -1.81 10.59
C TYR A 485 24.05 -1.57 9.09
N PHE A 486 22.98 -0.87 8.70
CA PHE A 486 22.60 -0.72 7.31
C PHE A 486 21.94 0.63 7.03
N LYS A 487 21.90 0.97 5.74
CA LYS A 487 21.20 2.15 5.22
C LYS A 487 20.09 1.72 4.27
N VAL A 488 19.07 2.57 4.16
CA VAL A 488 17.97 2.39 3.20
C VAL A 488 18.19 3.28 1.97
N PRO A 489 17.62 2.93 0.80
CA PRO A 489 17.74 3.77 -0.38
C PRO A 489 17.15 5.17 -0.15
N LEU A 490 17.92 6.19 -0.54
CA LEU A 490 17.59 7.61 -0.32
C LEU A 490 16.30 8.06 -1.01
N HIS A 491 15.89 7.38 -2.08
CA HIS A 491 14.65 7.64 -2.83
C HIS A 491 13.43 6.91 -2.25
N THR A 492 13.57 6.18 -1.14
CA THR A 492 12.45 5.48 -0.50
C THR A 492 11.41 6.49 -0.04
N PRO A 493 10.15 6.39 -0.49
CA PRO A 493 9.07 7.23 0.03
C PRO A 493 8.68 6.79 1.44
N ILE A 494 8.63 7.72 2.38
CA ILE A 494 8.06 7.57 3.72
C ILE A 494 6.66 8.22 3.71
N ILE A 495 5.68 7.50 4.23
CA ILE A 495 4.29 7.91 4.29
C ILE A 495 3.82 7.81 5.74
N LEU A 496 3.31 8.91 6.28
CA LEU A 496 2.65 8.96 7.59
C LEU A 496 1.15 9.10 7.36
N SER A 497 0.36 8.17 7.88
CA SER A 497 -1.09 8.16 7.70
C SER A 497 -1.83 7.80 8.98
N GLU A 498 -3.06 8.28 9.12
CA GLU A 498 -3.97 7.78 10.16
C GLU A 498 -4.37 6.34 9.85
N VAL A 499 -4.53 5.51 10.88
CA VAL A 499 -5.20 4.20 10.76
C VAL A 499 -6.65 4.46 10.32
N GLY A 500 -6.92 4.26 9.03
CA GLY A 500 -8.14 4.71 8.35
C GLY A 500 -7.90 5.38 6.99
N GLY A 501 -6.66 5.64 6.60
CA GLY A 501 -6.26 5.94 5.22
C GLY A 501 -5.91 7.41 4.93
N ARG A 502 -6.22 8.35 5.83
CA ARG A 502 -5.88 9.76 5.62
C ARG A 502 -4.37 9.98 5.69
N THR A 503 -3.78 10.45 4.61
CA THR A 503 -2.36 10.83 4.58
C THR A 503 -2.12 12.14 5.33
N LEU A 504 -1.18 12.10 6.28
CA LEU A 504 -0.68 13.27 6.99
C LEU A 504 0.50 13.89 6.26
N CYS A 505 1.53 13.08 5.99
CA CYS A 505 2.78 13.49 5.38
C CYS A 505 3.31 12.42 4.41
N ARG A 506 4.00 12.87 3.35
CA ARG A 506 4.77 12.04 2.42
C ARG A 506 6.06 12.78 2.08
N LEU A 507 7.20 12.11 2.21
CA LEU A 507 8.51 12.64 1.82
C LEU A 507 9.42 11.50 1.37
N LEU A 508 10.59 11.82 0.79
CA LEU A 508 11.64 10.83 0.55
C LEU A 508 12.62 10.83 1.73
N VAL A 509 13.29 9.70 1.99
CA VAL A 509 14.31 9.58 3.04
C VAL A 509 15.35 10.71 2.97
N ARG A 510 15.85 11.03 1.77
CA ARG A 510 16.85 12.11 1.57
C ARG A 510 16.34 13.52 1.90
N ASP A 511 15.04 13.75 1.82
CA ASP A 511 14.44 15.07 1.97
C ASP A 511 14.10 15.36 3.45
N ALA A 512 14.21 14.37 4.34
CA ALA A 512 13.88 14.51 5.78
C ALA A 512 14.72 15.57 6.53
N ALA A 513 15.85 15.99 5.96
CA ALA A 513 16.70 17.06 6.50
C ALA A 513 16.24 18.47 6.11
N GLY A 514 15.30 18.61 5.17
CA GLY A 514 14.77 19.89 4.71
C GLY A 514 14.06 20.63 5.85
N GLU A 515 14.17 21.96 5.89
CA GLU A 515 13.59 22.77 6.97
C GLU A 515 12.06 22.59 7.07
N THR A 516 11.38 22.67 5.92
CA THR A 516 9.92 22.45 5.81
C THR A 516 9.49 21.04 6.16
N ASP A 517 10.27 20.05 5.72
CA ASP A 517 9.96 18.64 5.94
C ASP A 517 10.21 18.23 7.39
N SER A 518 11.27 18.77 8.01
CA SER A 518 11.60 18.51 9.41
C SER A 518 10.54 19.06 10.36
N VAL A 519 10.02 20.27 10.10
CA VAL A 519 8.88 20.84 10.84
C VAL A 519 7.65 19.96 10.69
N LEU A 520 7.34 19.53 9.46
CA LEU A 520 6.21 18.64 9.20
C LEU A 520 6.35 17.28 9.91
N LEU A 521 7.56 16.70 9.93
CA LEU A 521 7.86 15.48 10.67
C LEU A 521 7.68 15.66 12.17
N GLN A 522 8.15 16.78 12.74
CA GLN A 522 7.99 17.07 14.16
C GLN A 522 6.51 17.16 14.59
N GLU A 523 5.62 17.59 13.70
CA GLU A 523 4.18 17.64 13.97
C GLU A 523 3.45 16.31 13.74
N THR A 524 3.98 15.44 12.87
CA THR A 524 3.24 14.27 12.35
C THR A 524 3.78 12.91 12.81
N VAL A 525 5.05 12.81 13.16
CA VAL A 525 5.67 11.55 13.61
C VAL A 525 5.10 11.16 14.99
N PRO A 526 4.65 9.90 15.17
CA PRO A 526 4.11 9.43 16.44
C PRO A 526 5.20 9.24 17.50
N SER A 527 4.83 9.33 18.79
CA SER A 527 5.78 9.30 19.92
C SER A 527 6.65 8.04 19.94
N PHE A 528 6.08 6.86 19.68
CA PHE A 528 6.87 5.62 19.69
C PHE A 528 8.02 5.61 18.67
N VAL A 529 7.91 6.40 17.59
CA VAL A 529 9.00 6.59 16.63
C VAL A 529 10.02 7.59 17.17
N THR A 530 9.57 8.69 17.79
CA THR A 530 10.48 9.67 18.41
C THR A 530 11.30 9.06 19.55
N ASP A 531 10.69 8.19 20.37
CA ASP A 531 11.35 7.50 21.47
C ASP A 531 12.55 6.67 20.96
N VAL A 532 12.40 6.04 19.79
CA VAL A 532 13.44 5.18 19.22
C VAL A 532 14.46 5.94 18.36
N VAL A 533 14.00 6.91 17.57
CA VAL A 533 14.84 7.64 16.61
C VAL A 533 15.59 8.79 17.29
N ILE A 534 14.93 9.53 18.18
CA ILE A 534 15.49 10.72 18.85
C ILE A 534 16.01 10.34 20.24
N GLU A 535 15.19 9.70 21.08
CA GLU A 535 15.59 9.39 22.47
C GLU A 535 16.47 8.14 22.58
N ARG A 536 16.63 7.40 21.48
CA ARG A 536 17.38 6.13 21.41
C ARG A 536 16.92 5.10 22.45
N ALA A 537 15.64 5.14 22.84
CA ALA A 537 15.05 4.21 23.78
C ALA A 537 15.02 2.80 23.18
N THR A 538 15.52 1.82 23.93
CA THR A 538 15.46 0.41 23.52
C THR A 538 14.07 -0.16 23.78
N PRO A 539 13.41 -0.80 22.80
CA PRO A 539 12.12 -1.43 23.02
C PRO A 539 12.18 -2.50 24.12
N LYS A 540 11.04 -2.82 24.73
CA LYS A 540 10.96 -3.83 25.79
C LYS A 540 11.04 -5.24 25.20
N PHE A 541 11.72 -6.13 25.90
CA PHE A 541 11.71 -7.56 25.56
C PHE A 541 10.35 -8.18 25.85
N ILE A 542 9.90 -9.04 24.94
CA ILE A 542 8.70 -9.85 25.11
C ILE A 542 9.05 -11.10 25.93
N LYS A 543 8.25 -11.37 26.96
CA LYS A 543 8.43 -12.51 27.87
C LYS A 543 7.32 -13.53 27.69
N ILE A 544 7.65 -14.81 27.77
CA ILE A 544 6.71 -15.92 27.73
C ILE A 544 6.75 -16.67 29.06
N PRO A 545 5.59 -16.90 29.71
CA PRO A 545 5.49 -17.83 30.82
C PRO A 545 5.53 -19.28 30.31
N PHE A 546 6.24 -20.16 31.00
CA PHE A 546 6.26 -21.59 30.72
C PHE A 546 6.36 -22.42 32.00
N TYR A 547 5.97 -23.69 31.90
CA TYR A 547 6.06 -24.68 32.96
C TYR A 547 7.16 -25.69 32.65
N LEU A 548 7.80 -26.17 33.71
CA LEU A 548 8.85 -27.18 33.63
C LEU A 548 8.48 -28.35 34.56
N LEU A 549 8.46 -29.56 34.00
CA LEU A 549 8.03 -30.77 34.70
C LEU A 549 9.01 -31.93 34.43
N PRO A 550 9.25 -32.82 35.41
CA PRO A 550 10.02 -34.04 35.15
C PRO A 550 9.23 -34.98 34.25
N HIS A 551 9.91 -35.64 33.30
CA HIS A 551 9.32 -36.67 32.47
C HIS A 551 8.91 -37.89 33.33
N SER A 552 7.86 -38.62 32.92
CA SER A 552 7.33 -39.78 33.67
C SER A 552 8.38 -40.86 33.97
N SER A 553 9.42 -40.99 33.14
CA SER A 553 10.56 -41.90 33.36
C SER A 553 11.45 -41.53 34.56
N MET A 554 11.38 -40.30 35.04
CA MET A 554 12.10 -39.81 36.24
C MET A 554 11.25 -39.85 37.52
N ALA A 555 9.98 -40.24 37.42
CA ALA A 555 8.97 -40.08 38.48
C ALA A 555 9.21 -40.90 39.76
N LYS A 556 10.33 -41.63 39.90
CA LYS A 556 10.68 -42.38 41.12
C LYS A 556 11.58 -41.63 42.11
N SER A 557 12.08 -40.43 41.82
CA SER A 557 13.02 -39.75 42.74
C SER A 557 12.78 -38.28 43.08
N ILE A 558 11.74 -37.59 42.58
CA ILE A 558 11.63 -36.12 42.78
C ILE A 558 10.21 -35.71 43.20
N ASN A 559 10.11 -34.90 44.27
CA ASN A 559 8.89 -34.21 44.68
C ASN A 559 8.38 -33.34 43.51
N MET A 560 7.16 -33.60 43.03
CA MET A 560 6.58 -32.96 41.84
C MET A 560 6.24 -31.48 42.08
N LYS A 561 7.25 -30.59 42.07
CA LYS A 561 7.01 -29.14 42.01
C LYS A 561 6.83 -28.73 40.55
N LYS A 562 5.65 -28.20 40.25
CA LYS A 562 5.35 -27.54 38.98
C LYS A 562 5.89 -26.13 39.04
N ASP A 563 7.08 -25.92 38.50
CA ASP A 563 7.71 -24.60 38.48
C ASP A 563 7.20 -23.79 37.29
N ARG A 564 6.59 -22.63 37.59
CA ARG A 564 6.21 -21.63 36.59
C ARG A 564 7.35 -20.65 36.43
N LEU A 565 7.97 -20.62 35.26
CA LEU A 565 9.06 -19.73 34.92
C LEU A 565 8.60 -18.69 33.91
N ILE A 566 9.25 -17.52 33.91
CA ILE A 566 9.02 -16.46 32.94
C ILE A 566 10.37 -16.06 32.38
N ALA A 567 10.51 -16.11 31.06
CA ALA A 567 11.75 -15.77 30.40
C ALA A 567 11.49 -15.03 29.08
N ASN A 568 12.51 -14.37 28.53
CA ASN A 568 12.40 -13.72 27.24
C ASN A 568 12.11 -14.77 26.15
N GLU A 569 11.28 -14.41 25.17
CA GLU A 569 10.79 -15.36 24.16
C GLU A 569 11.86 -15.96 23.25
N PHE A 570 12.98 -15.25 23.08
CA PHE A 570 14.13 -15.64 22.24
C PHE A 570 15.16 -16.49 22.99
N ILE A 571 14.88 -16.89 24.24
CA ILE A 571 15.78 -17.78 24.98
C ILE A 571 15.82 -19.15 24.31
N GLN A 572 17.02 -19.67 24.09
CA GLN A 572 17.24 -20.99 23.52
C GLN A 572 16.93 -22.10 24.53
N CYS A 573 16.47 -23.24 24.03
CA CYS A 573 16.21 -24.44 24.83
C CYS A 573 17.47 -24.92 25.59
N ARG A 574 18.67 -24.67 25.05
CA ARG A 574 19.95 -24.91 25.75
C ARG A 574 20.00 -24.24 27.13
N LYS A 575 19.65 -22.96 27.24
CA LYS A 575 19.65 -22.22 28.52
C LYS A 575 18.62 -22.78 29.51
N VAL A 576 17.54 -23.39 29.01
CA VAL A 576 16.58 -24.13 29.86
C VAL A 576 17.19 -25.44 30.36
N CYS A 577 17.93 -26.16 29.52
CA CYS A 577 18.65 -27.37 29.91
C CYS A 577 19.72 -27.09 30.97
N GLU A 578 20.46 -25.98 30.83
CA GLU A 578 21.41 -25.50 31.84
C GLU A 578 20.70 -25.21 33.17
N HIS A 579 19.56 -24.51 33.13
CA HIS A 579 18.76 -24.24 34.33
C HIS A 579 18.30 -25.53 35.03
N VAL A 580 17.86 -26.53 34.26
CA VAL A 580 17.50 -27.86 34.81
C VAL A 580 18.73 -28.50 35.46
N LEU A 581 19.87 -28.52 34.78
CA LEU A 581 21.08 -29.18 35.29
C LEU A 581 21.61 -28.50 36.56
N GLU A 582 21.71 -27.17 36.58
CA GLU A 582 22.36 -26.43 37.67
C GLU A 582 21.44 -26.19 38.86
N LYS A 583 20.17 -25.82 38.62
CA LYS A 583 19.27 -25.33 39.66
C LYS A 583 18.28 -26.38 40.16
N ILE A 584 17.87 -27.31 39.28
CA ILE A 584 16.89 -28.33 39.65
C ILE A 584 17.61 -29.61 40.10
N LEU A 585 18.56 -30.10 39.30
CA LEU A 585 19.29 -31.34 39.59
C LEU A 585 20.57 -31.09 40.40
N GLY A 586 21.28 -29.99 40.16
CA GLY A 586 22.50 -29.61 40.88
C GLY A 586 22.26 -29.21 42.34
N ALA A 587 21.05 -28.75 42.68
CA ALA A 587 20.66 -28.44 44.06
C ALA A 587 20.53 -29.69 44.95
N GLU A 588 20.44 -30.89 44.38
CA GLU A 588 20.40 -32.15 45.14
C GLU A 588 21.80 -32.74 45.43
N ILE A 589 22.89 -32.15 44.89
CA ILE A 589 24.28 -32.64 45.03
C ILE A 589 25.14 -31.69 45.91
N ALA A 590 24.55 -31.04 46.90
CA ALA A 590 25.31 -30.37 47.97
C ALA A 590 25.46 -31.33 49.17
N PRO A 591 26.68 -31.65 49.65
CA PRO A 591 26.83 -32.48 50.84
C PRO A 591 26.32 -31.74 52.07
N ILE A 592 25.44 -32.40 52.82
CA ILE A 592 25.06 -32.01 54.16
C ILE A 592 26.31 -32.15 55.05
N SER A 593 26.93 -31.03 55.43
CA SER A 593 27.80 -30.96 56.60
C SER A 593 27.31 -29.81 57.47
N GLY A 594 26.71 -30.15 58.60
CA GLY A 594 26.15 -29.20 59.55
C GLY A 594 27.20 -28.57 60.47
N SER A 595 26.90 -27.37 60.96
CA SER A 595 27.07 -27.01 62.38
C SER A 595 26.30 -25.71 62.70
N SER A 596 25.30 -25.88 63.56
CA SER A 596 24.77 -24.97 64.57
C SER A 596 25.30 -23.53 64.69
N GLY A 597 24.34 -22.58 64.60
CA GLY A 597 24.06 -21.58 65.63
C GLY A 597 24.93 -20.32 65.71
N VAL A 598 24.33 -19.15 65.47
CA VAL A 598 24.08 -18.09 66.47
C VAL A 598 23.29 -16.94 65.81
N THR A 599 22.25 -16.51 66.51
CA THR A 599 21.38 -15.37 66.26
C THR A 599 22.10 -14.03 66.44
N GLY A 600 21.84 -13.05 65.55
CA GLY A 600 22.31 -11.67 65.75
C GLY A 600 21.80 -10.71 64.67
N SER A 601 20.66 -10.09 64.94
CA SER A 601 20.21 -8.84 64.34
C SER A 601 21.22 -7.70 64.56
N VAL A 602 21.42 -6.81 63.58
CA VAL A 602 21.49 -5.34 63.73
C VAL A 602 21.73 -4.66 62.36
N THR A 603 21.09 -3.50 62.25
CA THR A 603 21.07 -2.44 61.23
C THR A 603 22.43 -1.87 60.79
N GLY A 604 22.48 -1.26 59.59
CA GLY A 604 23.46 -0.18 59.34
C GLY A 604 23.85 0.03 57.89
N ALA A 605 23.67 1.27 57.42
CA ALA A 605 23.99 1.79 56.10
C ALA A 605 25.50 1.91 55.81
N GLY A 606 25.85 2.05 54.53
CA GLY A 606 26.88 3.02 54.11
C GLY A 606 28.15 2.48 53.46
N ASN A 607 28.38 3.00 52.25
CA ASN A 607 29.66 3.30 51.58
C ASN A 607 30.36 2.27 50.68
N ASN A 608 30.29 2.63 49.39
CA ASN A 608 31.32 2.51 48.38
C ASN A 608 32.75 2.69 48.90
N SER A 609 33.63 1.77 48.53
CA SER A 609 34.98 2.13 48.10
C SER A 609 35.47 1.14 47.04
N ASN A 610 35.91 1.71 45.92
CA ASN A 610 36.60 1.01 44.84
C ASN A 610 37.91 0.42 45.36
N SER A 611 38.18 -0.84 45.05
CA SER A 611 39.55 -1.29 44.82
C SER A 611 39.58 -2.30 43.68
N SER A 612 40.32 -1.90 42.65
CA SER A 612 40.69 -2.65 41.47
C SER A 612 41.72 -3.72 41.82
N HIS A 613 41.40 -4.99 41.65
CA HIS A 613 42.40 -6.04 41.43
C HIS A 613 41.85 -7.10 40.47
N GLY A 614 42.68 -7.41 39.49
CA GLY A 614 42.32 -8.22 38.32
C GLY A 614 42.05 -9.69 38.65
N SER A 615 41.30 -10.32 37.75
CA SER A 615 41.30 -11.76 37.57
C SER A 615 40.91 -12.04 36.12
N GLN A 616 41.92 -12.16 35.26
CA GLN A 616 41.82 -13.01 34.08
C GLN A 616 41.51 -14.45 34.57
N ASN A 617 40.67 -15.16 33.81
CA ASN A 617 40.23 -16.57 33.95
C ASN A 617 38.76 -16.79 34.37
N ASN A 618 37.80 -16.31 33.56
CA ASN A 618 36.42 -16.81 33.64
C ASN A 618 35.77 -17.16 32.28
N GLU A 619 36.45 -16.99 31.14
CA GLU A 619 35.85 -17.32 29.84
C GLU A 619 35.92 -18.81 29.47
N ASN A 620 36.88 -19.58 30.01
CA ASN A 620 37.02 -21.00 29.68
C ASN A 620 36.00 -21.94 30.38
N ASN A 621 35.34 -21.51 31.46
CA ASN A 621 34.37 -22.35 32.18
C ASN A 621 32.94 -22.29 31.61
N LEU A 622 32.61 -21.27 30.80
CA LEU A 622 31.28 -21.10 30.21
C LEU A 622 31.04 -22.04 29.02
N ASN A 623 32.04 -22.27 28.18
CA ASN A 623 31.91 -23.17 27.02
C ASN A 623 31.87 -24.65 27.43
N ASP A 624 32.56 -25.02 28.52
CA ASP A 624 32.54 -26.39 29.06
C ASP A 624 31.21 -26.73 29.77
N SER A 625 30.54 -25.76 30.42
CA SER A 625 29.22 -26.01 31.03
C SER A 625 28.09 -26.11 29.99
N GLN A 626 28.14 -25.28 28.94
CA GLN A 626 27.18 -25.30 27.82
C GLN A 626 27.12 -26.67 27.14
N THR A 627 28.29 -27.26 26.85
CA THR A 627 28.39 -28.57 26.18
C THR A 627 28.02 -29.72 27.12
N ALA A 628 28.20 -29.54 28.43
CA ALA A 628 27.88 -30.55 29.44
C ALA A 628 26.37 -30.71 29.68
N ALA A 629 25.59 -29.62 29.62
CA ALA A 629 24.13 -29.66 29.80
C ALA A 629 23.42 -30.36 28.64
N GLU A 630 23.81 -30.06 27.40
CA GLU A 630 23.22 -30.68 26.21
C GLU A 630 23.48 -32.19 26.13
N LYS A 631 24.63 -32.65 26.65
CA LYS A 631 24.97 -34.07 26.70
C LYS A 631 24.23 -34.83 27.79
N LYS A 632 23.70 -34.15 28.81
CA LYS A 632 23.08 -34.77 30.00
C LYS A 632 21.57 -34.64 30.05
N ILE A 633 20.97 -33.61 29.45
CA ILE A 633 19.53 -33.32 29.55
C ILE A 633 18.86 -33.41 28.18
N GLU A 634 17.69 -34.04 28.14
CA GLU A 634 16.72 -33.95 27.04
C GLU A 634 15.52 -33.14 27.49
N LEU A 635 15.20 -32.11 26.71
CA LEU A 635 14.01 -31.28 26.87
C LEU A 635 12.98 -31.70 25.83
N LEU A 636 11.75 -31.95 26.26
CA LEU A 636 10.64 -32.37 25.41
C LEU A 636 9.46 -31.40 25.53
N CYS A 637 8.72 -31.23 24.45
CA CYS A 637 7.44 -30.51 24.40
C CYS A 637 6.47 -31.34 23.59
N ASN A 638 5.27 -31.65 24.12
CA ASN A 638 4.32 -32.59 23.51
C ASN A 638 4.98 -33.92 23.05
N ASP A 639 5.85 -34.49 23.90
CA ASP A 639 6.62 -35.71 23.63
C ASP A 639 7.61 -35.65 22.44
N VAL A 640 7.81 -34.47 21.84
CA VAL A 640 8.84 -34.22 20.82
C VAL A 640 10.09 -33.66 21.49
N VAL A 641 11.26 -34.23 21.18
CA VAL A 641 12.55 -33.72 21.67
C VAL A 641 12.84 -32.36 21.01
N CYS A 642 13.02 -31.34 21.84
CA CYS A 642 13.35 -29.99 21.39
C CYS A 642 14.84 -29.89 21.06
N ASP A 643 15.15 -29.40 19.86
CA ASP A 643 16.51 -28.98 19.50
C ASP A 643 17.02 -27.90 20.47
N PRO A 644 18.19 -28.05 21.10
CA PRO A 644 18.77 -27.06 22.00
C PRO A 644 18.93 -25.66 21.38
N SER A 645 19.10 -25.57 20.06
CA SER A 645 19.25 -24.31 19.33
C SER A 645 17.94 -23.55 19.12
N MET A 646 16.78 -24.22 19.22
CA MET A 646 15.47 -23.58 19.08
C MET A 646 15.16 -22.65 20.25
N ASP A 647 14.54 -21.51 19.95
CA ASP A 647 14.05 -20.58 20.97
C ASP A 647 12.63 -20.92 21.46
N LEU A 648 12.26 -20.39 22.63
CA LEU A 648 10.97 -20.71 23.29
C LEU A 648 9.77 -20.40 22.39
N ARG A 649 9.81 -19.31 21.62
CA ARG A 649 8.74 -18.94 20.70
C ARG A 649 8.62 -19.89 19.50
N THR A 650 9.73 -20.40 18.96
CA THR A 650 9.73 -21.39 17.88
C THR A 650 9.12 -22.71 18.37
N VAL A 651 9.50 -23.15 19.57
CA VAL A 651 8.87 -24.33 20.20
C VAL A 651 7.37 -24.09 20.43
N LYS A 652 6.99 -22.92 20.95
CA LYS A 652 5.59 -22.57 21.20
C LYS A 652 4.75 -22.61 19.91
N GLN A 653 5.28 -22.08 18.82
CA GLN A 653 4.56 -21.98 17.56
C GLN A 653 4.47 -23.32 16.83
N PHE A 654 5.58 -24.07 16.73
CA PHE A 654 5.65 -25.26 15.88
C PHE A 654 5.38 -26.58 16.60
N ILE A 655 5.68 -26.67 17.91
CA ILE A 655 5.58 -27.92 18.68
C ILE A 655 4.40 -27.87 19.65
N TRP A 656 4.26 -26.81 20.44
CA TRP A 656 3.23 -26.71 21.47
C TRP A 656 1.81 -26.58 20.88
N LYS A 657 1.60 -25.65 19.95
CA LYS A 657 0.32 -25.40 19.24
C LYS A 657 -0.93 -25.26 20.13
N CYS A 658 -0.76 -24.98 21.42
CA CYS A 658 -1.84 -24.77 22.39
C CYS A 658 -1.87 -23.32 22.88
N SER A 659 -3.06 -22.84 23.26
CA SER A 659 -3.26 -21.48 23.80
C SER A 659 -2.81 -21.32 25.26
N SER A 660 -2.60 -22.43 25.97
CA SER A 660 -2.09 -22.47 27.34
C SER A 660 -0.59 -22.13 27.40
N ASP A 661 -0.10 -21.82 28.62
CA ASP A 661 1.33 -21.60 28.87
C ASP A 661 2.16 -22.81 28.41
N LEU A 662 3.26 -22.52 27.71
CA LEU A 662 4.17 -23.53 27.16
C LEU A 662 4.62 -24.48 28.27
N THR A 663 4.63 -25.79 28.02
CA THR A 663 5.05 -26.77 29.03
C THR A 663 6.15 -27.65 28.49
N PHE A 664 7.27 -27.71 29.20
CA PHE A 664 8.39 -28.61 28.91
C PHE A 664 8.45 -29.77 29.90
N LEU A 665 8.79 -30.94 29.36
CA LEU A 665 9.20 -32.12 30.13
C LEU A 665 10.72 -32.24 30.03
N TYR A 666 11.42 -32.46 31.14
CA TYR A 666 12.86 -32.74 31.11
C TYR A 666 13.17 -34.17 31.55
N LYS A 667 14.19 -34.78 30.97
CA LYS A 667 14.76 -36.07 31.39
C LYS A 667 16.27 -36.11 31.23
N MET A 668 16.94 -37.00 31.96
CA MET A 668 18.37 -37.24 31.79
C MET A 668 18.56 -38.14 30.57
N LYS A 669 19.55 -37.83 29.74
CA LYS A 669 19.99 -38.71 28.67
C LYS A 669 20.50 -40.00 29.30
N SER A 670 19.97 -41.13 28.84
CA SER A 670 20.51 -42.44 29.20
C SER A 670 21.90 -42.50 28.59
N ASN A 671 22.95 -42.53 29.42
CA ASN A 671 24.29 -42.80 28.90
C ASN A 671 24.22 -44.18 28.21
N ILE A 672 24.31 -44.19 26.87
CA ILE A 672 24.81 -45.37 26.17
C ILE A 672 26.26 -45.45 26.61
N THR A 673 26.51 -46.40 27.51
CA THR A 673 27.81 -46.80 28.06
C THR A 673 28.88 -46.95 26.99
#